data_AF-A0AB38IDK7-F1
#
_entry.id   AF-A0AB38IDK7-F1
#
_cell.length_a   1.000
_cell.length_b   1.000
_cell.length_c   1.000
_cell.angle_alpha   90.00
_cell.angle_beta   90.00
_cell.angle_gamma   90.00
#
_symmetry.space_group_name_H-M   'P 1'
#
loop_
_entity.id
_entity.type
_entity.pdbx_description
1 polymer ?
#
loop_
_entity_poly.entity_id
_entity_poly.type
_entity_poly.pdbx_seq_one_letter_code
_entity_poly.pdbx_strand_id
1 'polypeptide(L)'
;MLTTDDDLHEARKTLFNVTDSWRPPADPIGEPLGNPSVDRVLKNVNRYLMNCQQRWGNPVSVNIEHVRSSFSSVAFARKDKREYEKNNEKRSIFRSSLSEQLRADEQMEKVRESDLRRLEAIQRQNGQCLYCGRTITFRTCEMDHIVPRKGVGSTNTRTNFAAVCAECNRMKSNTPFAIWARSEDAQTRGVSLAEAKKRVTMFTFNPKSYAPREVKAFKQAVIARLQQTEDDAAIDNRSIESVAWMADELHRRIDWYFNAKQYVNSASIDDAEAETMKTTVSVFQGRVTASARRAAGIEGKIHFIGQQSKTRLDRRHHAVDASVIAMMNTAAAQTLMERESLRESQRLIGLMPGERSWKEYPYEGTSRYESFHLWLDNMDVLLELLNDALDNDRIAVMQSQRYVLGNSIAHDATIHPLEKVPLGSAMSADLIRRASTPALWCALTRLPDYDEKEGLPEDSHREIRVHDTRYSADDEMGFFASQAAQIAVQEGSADIGSAIHHARVYRCWKTNAKGVRKYFYGMIRVFQTDLLRACHDDLFTVPLPPQSISMRYGEPRVVQALQSGNAQYLGSLVVGDEIEMDFSSLDVDGQIGEYLQFFSQFSGGNLAWKHWVVDGFFNQTQLRIRPRYLAAEGLAKAFSDDVVPDGVQKIVTKQGWLPPVNTASKTAVRIVRRNAFGEPRLSSAHHMPCSWQWRHE
;
A
#
# COMPACT_ATOMS: atom_id res chain seq x y z
N MET A 1 -14.30 31.42 -28.10
CA MET A 1 -14.71 30.00 -28.06
C MET A 1 -16.15 29.77 -28.50
N LEU A 2 -17.20 30.25 -27.79
CA LEU A 2 -18.58 30.05 -28.27
C LEU A 2 -19.01 31.02 -29.38
N THR A 3 -18.31 32.16 -29.49
CA THR A 3 -18.58 33.25 -30.45
C THR A 3 -17.40 33.53 -31.37
N THR A 4 -16.33 32.73 -31.29
CA THR A 4 -15.10 32.85 -32.09
C THR A 4 -14.60 31.44 -32.43
N ASP A 5 -13.81 31.30 -33.49
CA ASP A 5 -13.19 30.03 -33.87
C ASP A 5 -11.93 29.70 -33.02
N ASP A 6 -11.64 30.53 -32.01
CA ASP A 6 -10.52 30.30 -31.09
C ASP A 6 -10.77 29.06 -30.24
N ASP A 7 -9.72 28.24 -30.10
CA ASP A 7 -9.66 27.25 -29.03
C ASP A 7 -9.33 27.91 -27.67
N LEU A 8 -9.23 27.11 -26.61
CA LEU A 8 -8.93 27.64 -25.28
C LEU A 8 -7.55 28.33 -25.21
N HIS A 9 -6.59 27.90 -26.04
CA HIS A 9 -5.25 28.47 -26.08
C HIS A 9 -5.26 29.88 -26.67
N GLU A 10 -5.82 30.03 -27.87
CA GLU A 10 -5.91 31.32 -28.56
C GLU A 10 -6.86 32.29 -27.85
N ALA A 11 -7.93 31.78 -27.25
CA ALA A 11 -8.83 32.61 -26.44
C ALA A 11 -8.11 33.18 -25.20
N ARG A 12 -7.22 32.41 -24.55
CA ARG A 12 -6.46 32.89 -23.40
C ARG A 12 -5.44 33.95 -23.79
N LYS A 13 -4.72 33.75 -24.90
CA LYS A 13 -3.78 34.73 -25.45
C LYS A 13 -4.49 36.05 -25.75
N THR A 14 -5.61 35.97 -26.45
CA THR A 14 -6.36 37.16 -26.86
C THR A 14 -6.96 37.92 -25.67
N LEU A 15 -7.54 37.23 -24.70
CA LEU A 15 -8.25 37.86 -23.58
C LEU A 15 -7.33 38.29 -22.42
N PHE A 16 -6.24 37.56 -22.18
CA PHE A 16 -5.38 37.75 -21.00
C PHE A 16 -3.93 38.11 -21.35
N ASN A 17 -3.59 38.23 -22.64
CA ASN A 17 -2.26 38.58 -23.14
C ASN A 17 -1.14 37.67 -22.57
N VAL A 18 -1.41 36.37 -22.53
CA VAL A 18 -0.46 35.35 -22.08
C VAL A 18 0.35 34.78 -23.25
N THR A 19 1.51 34.17 -22.98
CA THR A 19 2.37 33.54 -23.99
C THR A 19 1.87 32.15 -24.40
N ASP A 20 2.43 31.61 -25.49
CA ASP A 20 2.16 30.22 -25.92
C ASP A 20 2.63 29.16 -24.92
N SER A 21 3.63 29.48 -24.10
CA SER A 21 4.15 28.60 -23.05
C SER A 21 3.38 28.71 -21.74
N TRP A 22 2.41 29.64 -21.64
CA TRP A 22 1.74 29.94 -20.38
C TRP A 22 0.92 28.75 -19.87
N ARG A 23 1.04 28.48 -18.56
CA ARG A 23 0.20 27.51 -17.85
C ARG A 23 -0.36 28.14 -16.57
N PRO A 24 -1.59 27.77 -16.17
CA PRO A 24 -2.13 28.22 -14.89
C PRO A 24 -1.27 27.66 -13.74
N PRO A 25 -1.09 28.44 -12.65
CA PRO A 25 -0.37 27.96 -11.47
C PRO A 25 -0.91 26.67 -10.90
N ALA A 26 0.00 25.84 -10.36
CA ALA A 26 -0.37 24.66 -9.61
C ALA A 26 -0.16 24.84 -8.11
N ASP A 27 -0.99 24.13 -7.35
CA ASP A 27 -0.89 24.09 -5.90
C ASP A 27 0.45 23.45 -5.49
N PRO A 28 0.96 23.77 -4.28
CA PRO A 28 2.12 23.09 -3.73
C PRO A 28 1.95 21.56 -3.72
N ILE A 29 3.04 20.82 -3.94
CA ILE A 29 3.03 19.35 -3.98
C ILE A 29 2.35 18.77 -2.73
N GLY A 30 2.59 19.36 -1.55
CA GLY A 30 2.04 18.88 -0.27
C GLY A 30 0.64 19.40 0.09
N GLU A 31 0.01 20.24 -0.74
CA GLU A 31 -1.28 20.87 -0.42
C GLU A 31 -2.41 19.83 -0.29
N PRO A 32 -3.15 19.77 0.83
CA PRO A 32 -4.21 18.79 1.03
C PRO A 32 -5.36 18.92 0.00
N LEU A 33 -5.87 17.78 -0.45
CA LEU A 33 -7.03 17.66 -1.34
C LEU A 33 -8.30 17.21 -0.59
N GLY A 34 -8.18 16.89 0.71
CA GLY A 34 -9.30 16.46 1.55
C GLY A 34 -9.54 14.93 1.54
N ASN A 35 -8.77 14.18 0.76
CA ASN A 35 -8.79 12.71 0.79
C ASN A 35 -7.60 12.20 1.64
N PRO A 36 -7.85 11.57 2.81
CA PRO A 36 -6.77 11.19 3.73
C PRO A 36 -5.70 10.27 3.13
N SER A 37 -6.08 9.37 2.21
CA SER A 37 -5.13 8.47 1.55
C SER A 37 -4.21 9.25 0.60
N VAL A 38 -4.79 10.19 -0.14
CA VAL A 38 -4.09 11.07 -1.09
C VAL A 38 -3.19 12.05 -0.35
N ASP A 39 -3.71 12.76 0.64
CA ASP A 39 -3.00 13.81 1.38
C ASP A 39 -1.75 13.25 2.06
N ARG A 40 -1.84 12.01 2.57
CA ARG A 40 -0.68 11.30 3.12
C ARG A 40 0.40 11.05 2.06
N VAL A 41 0.02 10.67 0.84
CA VAL A 41 0.97 10.46 -0.26
C VAL A 41 1.59 11.78 -0.68
N LEU A 42 0.78 12.82 -0.91
CA LEU A 42 1.26 14.17 -1.25
C LEU A 42 2.27 14.70 -0.25
N LYS A 43 1.95 14.60 1.06
CA LYS A 43 2.86 15.02 2.13
C LYS A 43 4.17 14.24 2.13
N ASN A 44 4.11 12.92 1.90
CA ASN A 44 5.31 12.09 1.84
C ASN A 44 6.18 12.40 0.61
N VAL A 45 5.56 12.55 -0.56
CA VAL A 45 6.27 12.90 -1.80
C VAL A 45 6.89 14.28 -1.69
N ASN A 46 6.13 15.28 -1.23
CA ASN A 46 6.66 16.63 -0.98
C ASN A 46 7.87 16.57 -0.05
N ARG A 47 7.75 15.94 1.12
CA ARG A 47 8.86 15.82 2.07
C ARG A 47 10.07 15.14 1.44
N TYR A 48 9.88 14.06 0.70
CA TYR A 48 10.99 13.36 0.04
C TYR A 48 11.67 14.25 -1.01
N LEU A 49 10.92 14.85 -1.93
CA LEU A 49 11.46 15.70 -2.99
C LEU A 49 12.18 16.94 -2.44
N MET A 50 11.62 17.63 -1.43
CA MET A 50 12.29 18.78 -0.83
C MET A 50 13.63 18.38 -0.18
N ASN A 51 13.69 17.22 0.48
CA ASN A 51 14.93 16.73 1.06
C ASN A 51 15.93 16.33 -0.04
N CYS A 52 15.49 15.66 -1.11
CA CYS A 52 16.33 15.35 -2.27
C CYS A 52 16.93 16.61 -2.88
N GLN A 53 16.10 17.64 -3.12
CA GLN A 53 16.55 18.92 -3.68
C GLN A 53 17.58 19.60 -2.77
N GLN A 54 17.33 19.61 -1.46
CA GLN A 54 18.26 20.20 -0.51
C GLN A 54 19.61 19.47 -0.47
N ARG A 55 19.62 18.13 -0.63
CA ARG A 55 20.84 17.31 -0.51
C ARG A 55 21.62 17.19 -1.82
N TRP A 56 20.94 17.10 -2.96
CA TRP A 56 21.54 16.74 -4.25
C TRP A 56 21.24 17.72 -5.38
N GLY A 57 20.46 18.78 -5.12
CA GLY A 57 20.02 19.71 -6.15
C GLY A 57 18.80 19.20 -6.94
N ASN A 58 18.46 19.92 -8.01
CA ASN A 58 17.29 19.59 -8.81
C ASN A 58 17.47 18.22 -9.51
N PRO A 59 16.44 17.35 -9.51
CA PRO A 59 16.51 16.09 -10.23
C PRO A 59 16.45 16.33 -11.75
N VAL A 60 17.19 15.52 -12.50
CA VAL A 60 17.09 15.47 -13.97
C VAL A 60 15.69 15.01 -14.40
N SER A 61 15.15 14.00 -13.70
CA SER A 61 13.80 13.51 -13.94
C SER A 61 13.10 13.06 -12.65
N VAL A 62 11.77 13.12 -12.67
CA VAL A 62 10.89 12.56 -11.65
C VAL A 62 9.89 11.64 -12.33
N ASN A 63 10.07 10.33 -12.13
CA ASN A 63 9.22 9.30 -12.72
C ASN A 63 8.27 8.74 -11.67
N ILE A 64 6.98 8.68 -11.99
CA ILE A 64 5.91 8.27 -11.08
C ILE A 64 5.23 7.03 -11.63
N GLU A 65 5.17 5.95 -10.85
CA GLU A 65 4.27 4.83 -11.17
C GLU A 65 2.95 4.99 -10.42
N HIS A 66 1.86 4.94 -11.17
CA HIS A 66 0.52 4.92 -10.59
C HIS A 66 -0.06 3.49 -10.55
N VAL A 67 -0.69 3.16 -9.42
CA VAL A 67 -1.39 1.89 -9.20
C VAL A 67 -2.90 2.13 -9.34
N ARG A 68 -3.56 1.28 -10.16
CA ARG A 68 -4.91 1.50 -10.74
C ARG A 68 -6.04 1.90 -9.76
N SER A 69 -5.94 1.65 -8.46
CA SER A 69 -7.00 1.95 -7.47
C SER A 69 -6.51 2.59 -6.15
N SER A 70 -5.26 3.08 -6.09
CA SER A 70 -4.54 3.41 -4.85
C SER A 70 -5.01 4.61 -4.03
N PHE A 71 -6.01 5.35 -4.50
CA PHE A 71 -6.46 6.59 -3.84
C PHE A 71 -7.92 6.56 -3.39
N SER A 72 -8.52 5.37 -3.42
CA SER A 72 -9.85 5.12 -2.86
C SER A 72 -9.77 4.80 -1.36
N SER A 73 -10.91 4.84 -0.67
CA SER A 73 -10.96 4.45 0.75
C SER A 73 -10.58 2.97 0.92
N VAL A 74 -10.07 2.58 2.09
CA VAL A 74 -9.74 1.17 2.39
C VAL A 74 -10.96 0.26 2.16
N ALA A 75 -12.16 0.73 2.47
CA ALA A 75 -13.41 0.01 2.22
C ALA A 75 -13.65 -0.21 0.72
N PHE A 76 -13.46 0.82 -0.11
CA PHE A 76 -13.57 0.70 -1.56
C PHE A 76 -12.48 -0.22 -2.12
N ALA A 77 -11.21 -0.08 -1.71
CA ALA A 77 -10.14 -0.96 -2.15
C ALA A 77 -10.41 -2.44 -1.80
N ARG A 78 -10.99 -2.72 -0.62
CA ARG A 78 -11.43 -4.07 -0.23
C ARG A 78 -12.59 -4.57 -1.10
N LYS A 79 -13.57 -3.71 -1.38
CA LYS A 79 -14.71 -4.04 -2.26
C LYS A 79 -14.22 -4.35 -3.68
N ASP A 80 -13.40 -3.47 -4.24
CA ASP A 80 -12.79 -3.61 -5.57
C ASP A 80 -11.96 -4.89 -5.67
N LYS A 81 -11.13 -5.19 -4.66
CA LYS A 81 -10.39 -6.47 -4.57
C LYS A 81 -11.32 -7.68 -4.56
N ARG A 82 -12.38 -7.68 -3.74
CA ARG A 82 -13.36 -8.79 -3.69
C ARG A 82 -14.10 -8.98 -5.01
N GLU A 83 -14.51 -7.88 -5.64
CA GLU A 83 -15.16 -7.92 -6.96
C GLU A 83 -14.20 -8.43 -8.03
N TYR A 84 -12.95 -7.98 -8.01
CA TYR A 84 -11.90 -8.48 -8.89
C TYR A 84 -11.65 -9.98 -8.70
N GLU A 85 -11.48 -10.46 -7.46
CA GLU A 85 -11.27 -11.87 -7.13
C GLU A 85 -12.45 -12.73 -7.58
N LYS A 86 -13.68 -12.31 -7.27
CA LYS A 86 -14.91 -12.99 -7.71
C LYS A 86 -15.03 -13.05 -9.23
N ASN A 87 -14.70 -11.96 -9.93
CA ASN A 87 -14.71 -11.92 -11.39
C ASN A 87 -13.60 -12.79 -11.99
N ASN A 88 -12.43 -12.84 -11.36
CA ASN A 88 -11.32 -13.68 -11.78
C ASN A 88 -11.63 -15.18 -11.57
N GLU A 89 -12.27 -15.55 -10.46
CA GLU A 89 -12.74 -16.90 -10.18
C GLU A 89 -13.77 -17.37 -11.22
N LYS A 90 -14.81 -16.56 -11.47
CA LYS A 90 -15.79 -16.84 -12.53
C LYS A 90 -15.15 -17.05 -13.90
N ARG A 91 -14.17 -16.19 -14.24
CA ARG A 91 -13.40 -16.31 -15.49
C ARG A 91 -12.54 -17.56 -15.49
N SER A 92 -11.94 -17.93 -14.37
CA SER A 92 -11.16 -19.16 -14.22
C SER A 92 -12.02 -20.40 -14.49
N ILE A 93 -13.19 -20.49 -13.86
CA ILE A 93 -14.14 -21.59 -14.07
C ILE A 93 -14.57 -21.69 -15.53
N PHE A 94 -14.97 -20.56 -16.14
CA PHE A 94 -15.36 -20.54 -17.55
C PHE A 94 -14.21 -20.93 -18.49
N ARG A 95 -12.97 -20.51 -18.17
CA ARG A 95 -11.78 -20.89 -18.94
C ARG A 95 -11.45 -22.37 -18.77
N SER A 96 -11.64 -22.95 -17.59
CA SER A 96 -11.49 -24.38 -17.37
C SER A 96 -12.48 -25.18 -18.21
N SER A 97 -13.76 -24.76 -18.28
CA SER A 97 -14.74 -25.44 -19.14
C SER A 97 -14.38 -25.37 -20.63
N LEU A 98 -13.85 -24.24 -21.11
CA LEU A 98 -13.37 -24.14 -22.49
C LEU A 98 -12.13 -25.02 -22.74
N SER A 99 -11.25 -25.15 -21.74
CA SER A 99 -10.07 -26.01 -21.80
C SER A 99 -10.44 -27.49 -21.88
N GLU A 100 -11.41 -27.93 -21.08
CA GLU A 100 -11.98 -29.28 -21.14
C GLU A 100 -12.63 -29.56 -22.49
N GLN A 101 -13.40 -28.59 -23.02
CA GLN A 101 -13.99 -28.72 -24.34
C GLN A 101 -12.93 -28.89 -25.44
N LEU A 102 -11.86 -28.08 -25.43
CA LEU A 102 -10.78 -28.21 -26.42
C LEU A 102 -10.03 -29.54 -26.32
N ARG A 103 -9.88 -30.09 -25.11
CA ARG A 103 -9.29 -31.42 -24.91
C ARG A 103 -10.18 -32.51 -25.50
N ALA A 104 -11.50 -32.41 -25.30
CA ALA A 104 -12.45 -33.41 -25.77
C ALA A 104 -12.67 -33.32 -27.29
N ASP A 105 -13.02 -32.13 -27.80
CA ASP A 105 -13.46 -31.93 -29.18
C ASP A 105 -12.27 -31.88 -30.15
N GLU A 106 -11.15 -31.27 -29.75
CA GLU A 106 -10.00 -31.01 -30.62
C GLU A 106 -8.78 -31.89 -30.30
N GLN A 107 -8.89 -32.78 -29.30
CA GLN A 107 -7.86 -33.71 -28.86
C GLN A 107 -6.53 -33.01 -28.50
N MET A 108 -6.62 -31.81 -27.91
CA MET A 108 -5.45 -31.00 -27.56
C MET A 108 -4.89 -31.38 -26.19
N GLU A 109 -3.68 -31.95 -26.13
CA GLU A 109 -3.00 -32.23 -24.85
C GLU A 109 -2.70 -30.95 -24.04
N LYS A 110 -2.27 -29.89 -24.73
CA LYS A 110 -1.91 -28.59 -24.13
C LYS A 110 -2.70 -27.44 -24.72
N VAL A 111 -3.62 -26.90 -23.93
CA VAL A 111 -4.44 -25.74 -24.29
C VAL A 111 -3.75 -24.43 -23.92
N ARG A 112 -3.56 -23.53 -24.89
CA ARG A 112 -2.96 -22.19 -24.66
C ARG A 112 -4.04 -21.14 -24.41
N GLU A 113 -3.64 -19.99 -23.87
CA GLU A 113 -4.59 -18.87 -23.68
C GLU A 113 -5.20 -18.39 -25.00
N SER A 114 -4.44 -18.40 -26.10
CA SER A 114 -4.92 -18.00 -27.42
C SER A 114 -5.96 -18.96 -27.97
N ASP A 115 -5.84 -20.26 -27.69
CA ASP A 115 -6.85 -21.26 -28.04
C ASP A 115 -8.18 -20.97 -27.34
N LEU A 116 -8.13 -20.65 -26.04
CA LEU A 116 -9.32 -20.27 -25.27
C LEU A 116 -9.98 -19.01 -25.84
N ARG A 117 -9.18 -17.99 -26.20
CA ARG A 117 -9.71 -16.75 -26.80
C ARG A 117 -10.31 -17.00 -28.19
N ARG A 118 -9.71 -17.88 -29.01
CA ARG A 118 -10.23 -18.29 -30.32
C ARG A 118 -11.56 -19.02 -30.18
N LEU A 119 -11.64 -20.03 -29.30
CA LEU A 119 -12.88 -20.76 -29.07
C LEU A 119 -13.99 -19.83 -28.53
N GLU A 120 -13.66 -18.94 -27.59
CA GLU A 120 -14.62 -17.96 -27.07
C GLU A 120 -15.15 -17.03 -28.19
N ALA A 121 -14.28 -16.61 -29.12
CA ALA A 121 -14.71 -15.77 -30.25
C ALA A 121 -15.63 -16.55 -31.22
N ILE A 122 -15.30 -17.80 -31.54
CA ILE A 122 -16.12 -18.67 -32.40
C ILE A 122 -17.51 -18.88 -31.78
N GLN A 123 -17.57 -19.27 -30.50
CA GLN A 123 -18.83 -19.49 -29.78
C GLN A 123 -19.68 -18.22 -29.74
N ARG A 124 -19.07 -17.08 -29.36
CA ARG A 124 -19.75 -15.77 -29.34
C ARG A 124 -20.34 -15.41 -30.70
N GLN A 125 -19.66 -15.77 -31.78
CA GLN A 125 -20.07 -15.50 -33.16
C GLN A 125 -20.98 -16.58 -33.75
N ASN A 126 -21.51 -17.49 -32.94
CA ASN A 126 -22.38 -18.59 -33.36
C ASN A 126 -21.73 -19.49 -34.44
N GLY A 127 -20.41 -19.68 -34.37
CA GLY A 127 -19.69 -20.49 -35.37
C GLY A 127 -19.65 -19.86 -36.76
N GLN A 128 -19.88 -18.56 -36.89
CA GLN A 128 -19.88 -17.85 -38.17
C GLN A 128 -18.72 -16.87 -38.27
N CYS A 129 -18.12 -16.80 -39.46
CA CYS A 129 -17.18 -15.75 -39.83
C CYS A 129 -17.87 -14.39 -39.67
N LEU A 130 -17.27 -13.48 -38.89
CA LEU A 130 -17.85 -12.17 -38.65
C LEU A 130 -18.06 -11.37 -39.95
N TYR A 131 -17.19 -11.58 -40.94
CA TYR A 131 -17.15 -10.78 -42.16
C TYR A 131 -18.08 -11.29 -43.26
N CYS A 132 -18.14 -12.59 -43.52
CA CYS A 132 -18.96 -13.16 -44.60
C CYS A 132 -20.11 -14.07 -44.13
N GLY A 133 -20.18 -14.40 -42.84
CA GLY A 133 -21.24 -15.26 -42.28
C GLY A 133 -21.10 -16.75 -42.55
N ARG A 134 -20.12 -17.20 -43.34
CA ARG A 134 -19.84 -18.64 -43.55
C ARG A 134 -19.45 -19.33 -42.25
N THR A 135 -19.80 -20.60 -42.13
CA THR A 135 -19.44 -21.44 -40.98
C THR A 135 -17.93 -21.54 -40.82
N ILE A 136 -17.47 -21.38 -39.58
CA ILE A 136 -16.10 -21.57 -39.14
C ILE A 136 -16.08 -22.51 -37.94
N THR A 137 -15.04 -23.32 -37.87
CA THR A 137 -14.74 -24.21 -36.74
C THR A 137 -13.43 -23.78 -36.11
N PHE A 138 -13.04 -24.40 -35.00
CA PHE A 138 -11.75 -24.12 -34.38
C PHE A 138 -10.56 -24.33 -35.34
N ARG A 139 -10.67 -25.29 -36.26
CA ARG A 139 -9.63 -25.62 -37.26
C ARG A 139 -9.66 -24.72 -38.50
N THR A 140 -10.81 -24.17 -38.88
CA THR A 140 -10.96 -23.36 -40.10
C THR A 140 -11.02 -21.85 -39.83
N CYS A 141 -11.06 -21.46 -38.55
CA CYS A 141 -11.06 -20.08 -38.10
C CYS A 141 -9.63 -19.53 -37.94
N GLU A 142 -9.43 -18.30 -38.39
CA GLU A 142 -8.32 -17.44 -38.04
C GLU A 142 -8.81 -16.27 -37.17
N MET A 143 -7.93 -15.76 -36.31
CA MET A 143 -8.20 -14.57 -35.51
C MET A 143 -7.67 -13.35 -36.27
N ASP A 144 -8.50 -12.34 -36.46
CA ASP A 144 -8.14 -11.10 -37.17
C ASP A 144 -8.35 -9.86 -36.28
N HIS A 145 -7.51 -8.85 -36.48
CA HIS A 145 -7.71 -7.50 -35.95
C HIS A 145 -8.64 -6.71 -36.88
N ILE A 146 -9.83 -6.36 -36.41
CA ILE A 146 -10.84 -5.64 -37.21
C ILE A 146 -10.26 -4.33 -37.79
N VAL A 147 -9.52 -3.61 -36.95
CA VAL A 147 -8.77 -2.41 -37.33
C VAL A 147 -7.28 -2.65 -37.07
N PRO A 148 -6.41 -2.47 -38.07
CA PRO A 148 -4.96 -2.49 -37.88
C PRO A 148 -4.47 -1.26 -37.11
N ARG A 149 -3.18 -1.22 -36.78
CA ARG A 149 -2.55 -0.12 -36.06
C ARG A 149 -1.37 0.42 -36.87
N LYS A 150 -1.19 1.75 -36.86
CA LYS A 150 -0.01 2.40 -37.45
C LYS A 150 1.25 2.03 -36.68
N GLY A 151 2.34 1.76 -37.39
CA GLY A 151 3.63 1.43 -36.76
C GLY A 151 3.66 0.04 -36.12
N VAL A 152 4.47 -0.12 -35.07
CA VAL A 152 4.73 -1.42 -34.45
C VAL A 152 3.60 -1.84 -33.50
N GLY A 153 3.18 -3.10 -33.62
CA GLY A 153 2.18 -3.71 -32.74
C GLY A 153 0.75 -3.59 -33.26
N SER A 154 -0.22 -3.83 -32.37
CA SER A 154 -1.65 -3.94 -32.72
C SER A 154 -2.52 -3.62 -31.51
N THR A 155 -3.78 -3.24 -31.75
CA THR A 155 -4.73 -3.05 -30.65
C THR A 155 -5.33 -4.38 -30.22
N ASN A 156 -4.65 -5.06 -29.29
CA ASN A 156 -4.99 -6.41 -28.81
C ASN A 156 -6.17 -6.46 -27.82
N THR A 157 -7.15 -5.57 -27.98
CA THR A 157 -8.36 -5.59 -27.16
C THR A 157 -9.35 -6.63 -27.69
N ARG A 158 -10.11 -7.28 -26.80
CA ARG A 158 -11.11 -8.28 -27.20
C ARG A 158 -12.15 -7.76 -28.20
N THR A 159 -12.43 -6.45 -28.16
CA THR A 159 -13.37 -5.75 -29.04
C THR A 159 -12.82 -5.49 -30.43
N ASN A 160 -11.50 -5.61 -30.63
CA ASN A 160 -10.87 -5.49 -31.94
C ASN A 160 -10.55 -6.86 -32.56
N PHE A 161 -10.94 -7.97 -31.93
CA PHE A 161 -10.70 -9.32 -32.45
C PHE A 161 -11.97 -9.94 -33.03
N ALA A 162 -11.83 -10.49 -34.23
CA ALA A 162 -12.86 -11.25 -34.93
C ALA A 162 -12.39 -12.67 -35.25
N ALA A 163 -13.27 -13.65 -35.08
CA ALA A 163 -13.08 -14.99 -35.64
C ALA A 163 -13.56 -15.01 -37.10
N VAL A 164 -12.68 -15.34 -38.05
CA VAL A 164 -12.94 -15.17 -39.49
C VAL A 164 -12.47 -16.39 -40.26
N CYS A 165 -12.97 -16.59 -41.48
CA CYS A 165 -12.40 -17.61 -42.36
C CYS A 165 -11.11 -17.12 -43.01
N ALA A 166 -10.18 -18.05 -43.29
CA ALA A 166 -8.85 -17.74 -43.83
C ALA A 166 -8.87 -16.86 -45.08
N GLU A 167 -9.86 -17.08 -45.96
CA GLU A 167 -9.97 -16.31 -47.19
C GLU A 167 -10.36 -14.84 -46.95
N CYS A 168 -11.27 -14.57 -46.00
CA CYS A 168 -11.58 -13.19 -45.63
C CYS A 168 -10.40 -12.51 -44.94
N ASN A 169 -9.68 -13.23 -44.07
CA ASN A 169 -8.50 -12.71 -43.40
C ASN A 169 -7.41 -12.29 -44.40
N ARG A 170 -7.09 -13.20 -45.34
CA ARG A 170 -6.11 -12.96 -46.40
C ARG A 170 -6.49 -11.79 -47.31
N MET A 171 -7.76 -11.68 -47.71
CA MET A 171 -8.24 -10.61 -48.59
C MET A 171 -8.29 -9.25 -47.88
N LYS A 172 -8.68 -9.21 -46.60
CA LYS A 172 -8.66 -7.97 -45.81
C LYS A 172 -7.23 -7.48 -45.62
N SER A 173 -6.29 -8.40 -45.36
CA SER A 173 -4.89 -8.08 -45.09
C SER A 173 -4.80 -6.99 -44.00
N ASN A 174 -3.82 -6.09 -44.10
CA ASN A 174 -3.62 -4.99 -43.17
C ASN A 174 -4.52 -3.76 -43.45
N THR A 175 -5.78 -3.98 -43.83
CA THR A 175 -6.76 -2.92 -44.14
C THR A 175 -7.86 -2.87 -43.08
N PRO A 176 -8.32 -1.69 -42.61
CA PRO A 176 -9.51 -1.59 -41.77
C PRO A 176 -10.72 -2.26 -42.43
N PHE A 177 -11.51 -3.03 -41.66
CA PHE A 177 -12.67 -3.75 -42.19
C PHE A 177 -13.62 -2.84 -42.97
N ALA A 178 -13.88 -1.61 -42.51
CA ALA A 178 -14.81 -0.69 -43.16
C ALA A 178 -14.37 -0.29 -44.58
N ILE A 179 -13.05 -0.24 -44.82
CA ILE A 179 -12.47 0.08 -46.13
C ILE A 179 -12.48 -1.18 -47.01
N TRP A 180 -12.00 -2.30 -46.48
CA TRP A 180 -11.99 -3.56 -47.23
C TRP A 180 -13.41 -4.00 -47.63
N ALA A 181 -14.42 -3.84 -46.77
CA ALA A 181 -15.80 -4.18 -47.08
C ALA A 181 -16.42 -3.38 -48.23
N ARG A 182 -15.75 -2.30 -48.70
CA ARG A 182 -16.14 -1.53 -49.88
C ARG A 182 -15.49 -2.03 -51.18
N SER A 183 -14.50 -2.92 -51.10
CA SER A 183 -13.86 -3.48 -52.29
C SER A 183 -14.78 -4.47 -53.01
N GLU A 184 -14.61 -4.56 -54.33
CA GLU A 184 -15.35 -5.50 -55.18
C GLU A 184 -15.13 -6.96 -54.74
N ASP A 185 -13.90 -7.29 -54.40
CA ASP A 185 -13.47 -8.57 -53.83
C ASP A 185 -14.26 -8.96 -52.56
N ALA A 186 -14.49 -8.02 -51.66
CA ALA A 186 -15.26 -8.26 -50.44
C ALA A 186 -16.76 -8.42 -50.77
N GLN A 187 -17.30 -7.55 -51.62
CA GLN A 187 -18.71 -7.56 -51.99
C GLN A 187 -19.12 -8.84 -52.74
N THR A 188 -18.27 -9.33 -53.65
CA THR A 188 -18.48 -10.59 -54.39
C THR A 188 -18.61 -11.79 -53.44
N ARG A 189 -18.03 -11.71 -52.24
CA ARG A 189 -18.14 -12.72 -51.18
C ARG A 189 -19.32 -12.53 -50.23
N GLY A 190 -20.18 -11.54 -50.49
CA GLY A 190 -21.28 -11.18 -49.61
C GLY A 190 -20.83 -10.48 -48.32
N VAL A 191 -19.63 -9.88 -48.30
CA VAL A 191 -19.17 -9.07 -47.17
C VAL A 191 -19.79 -7.69 -47.27
N SER A 192 -20.44 -7.23 -46.20
CA SER A 192 -20.91 -5.86 -46.07
C SER A 192 -20.88 -5.40 -44.62
N LEU A 193 -20.75 -4.09 -44.42
CA LEU A 193 -20.79 -3.49 -43.08
C LEU A 193 -22.14 -3.74 -42.39
N ALA A 194 -23.24 -3.69 -43.13
CA ALA A 194 -24.58 -3.92 -42.60
C ALA A 194 -24.74 -5.35 -42.04
N GLU A 195 -24.32 -6.36 -42.81
CA GLU A 195 -24.43 -7.77 -42.38
C GLU A 195 -23.45 -8.10 -41.25
N ALA A 196 -22.24 -7.52 -41.24
CA ALA A 196 -21.31 -7.69 -40.12
C ALA A 196 -21.89 -7.12 -38.81
N LYS A 197 -22.48 -5.91 -38.85
CA LYS A 197 -23.17 -5.31 -37.69
C LYS A 197 -24.34 -6.19 -37.21
N LYS A 198 -25.16 -6.69 -38.13
CA LYS A 198 -26.27 -7.59 -37.82
C LYS A 198 -25.77 -8.84 -37.09
N ARG A 199 -24.67 -9.46 -37.54
CA ARG A 199 -24.03 -10.58 -36.84
C ARG A 199 -23.57 -10.21 -35.42
N VAL A 200 -23.01 -9.01 -35.20
CA VAL A 200 -22.65 -8.54 -33.84
C VAL A 200 -23.88 -8.45 -32.93
N THR A 201 -25.03 -8.01 -33.43
CA THR A 201 -26.27 -7.98 -32.63
C THR A 201 -26.68 -9.39 -32.16
N MET A 202 -26.39 -10.41 -32.96
CA MET A 202 -26.66 -11.81 -32.69
C MET A 202 -25.59 -12.51 -31.84
N PHE A 203 -24.54 -11.81 -31.40
CA PHE A 203 -23.52 -12.42 -30.54
C PHE A 203 -24.12 -12.97 -29.25
N THR A 204 -23.71 -14.19 -28.92
CA THR A 204 -24.13 -14.92 -27.73
C THR A 204 -23.08 -14.80 -26.63
N PHE A 205 -23.56 -14.66 -25.40
CA PHE A 205 -22.71 -14.56 -24.20
C PHE A 205 -23.31 -15.45 -23.13
N ASN A 206 -22.45 -16.10 -22.34
CA ASN A 206 -22.91 -16.84 -21.17
C ASN A 206 -23.45 -15.84 -20.11
N PRO A 207 -24.75 -15.89 -19.75
CA PRO A 207 -25.34 -14.95 -18.80
C PRO A 207 -24.77 -15.09 -17.38
N LYS A 208 -24.14 -16.23 -17.04
CA LYS A 208 -23.46 -16.41 -15.76
C LYS A 208 -22.10 -15.69 -15.71
N SER A 209 -21.51 -15.40 -16.87
CA SER A 209 -20.17 -14.84 -16.99
C SER A 209 -20.15 -13.33 -17.33
N TYR A 210 -21.23 -12.79 -17.90
CA TYR A 210 -21.29 -11.39 -18.36
C TYR A 210 -22.58 -10.69 -17.92
N ALA A 211 -22.46 -9.47 -17.41
CA ALA A 211 -23.62 -8.64 -17.10
C ALA A 211 -24.25 -8.05 -18.39
N PRO A 212 -25.57 -7.84 -18.46
CA PRO A 212 -26.23 -7.30 -19.67
C PRO A 212 -25.64 -5.98 -20.17
N ARG A 213 -25.22 -5.10 -19.25
CA ARG A 213 -24.56 -3.82 -19.58
C ARG A 213 -23.20 -4.04 -20.26
N GLU A 214 -22.41 -4.99 -19.80
CA GLU A 214 -21.10 -5.34 -20.38
C GLU A 214 -21.27 -5.92 -21.78
N VAL A 215 -22.28 -6.79 -21.97
CA VAL A 215 -22.63 -7.34 -23.29
C VAL A 215 -22.98 -6.22 -24.28
N LYS A 216 -23.84 -5.28 -23.85
CA LYS A 216 -24.22 -4.13 -24.69
C LYS A 216 -23.00 -3.28 -25.06
N ALA A 217 -22.16 -2.94 -24.08
CA ALA A 217 -20.94 -2.16 -24.30
C ALA A 217 -19.96 -2.87 -25.24
N PHE A 218 -19.78 -4.19 -25.09
CA PHE A 218 -18.93 -4.99 -25.97
C PHE A 218 -19.43 -4.97 -27.41
N LYS A 219 -20.74 -5.22 -27.63
CA LYS A 219 -21.35 -5.19 -28.98
C LYS A 219 -21.18 -3.80 -29.62
N GLN A 220 -21.42 -2.73 -28.87
CA GLN A 220 -21.22 -1.36 -29.35
C GLN A 220 -19.76 -1.08 -29.72
N ALA A 221 -18.81 -1.52 -28.91
CA ALA A 221 -17.38 -1.34 -29.18
C ALA A 221 -16.94 -2.09 -30.45
N VAL A 222 -17.39 -3.34 -30.65
CA VAL A 222 -17.08 -4.10 -31.89
C VAL A 222 -17.71 -3.41 -33.11
N ILE A 223 -18.96 -2.94 -33.01
CA ILE A 223 -19.62 -2.20 -34.08
C ILE A 223 -18.85 -0.93 -34.44
N ALA A 224 -18.40 -0.16 -33.44
CA ALA A 224 -17.59 1.03 -33.67
C ALA A 224 -16.29 0.68 -34.42
N ARG A 225 -15.62 -0.42 -34.06
CA ARG A 225 -14.43 -0.93 -34.77
C ARG A 225 -14.72 -1.33 -36.21
N LEU A 226 -15.84 -2.00 -36.46
CA LEU A 226 -16.25 -2.35 -37.83
C LEU A 226 -16.54 -1.11 -38.70
N GLN A 227 -16.89 0.03 -38.11
CA GLN A 227 -17.17 1.27 -38.84
C GLN A 227 -15.93 2.13 -39.09
N GLN A 228 -14.87 1.89 -38.34
CA GLN A 228 -13.66 2.70 -38.38
C GLN A 228 -12.94 2.52 -39.72
N THR A 229 -12.66 3.65 -40.38
CA THR A 229 -12.01 3.71 -41.70
C THR A 229 -10.51 3.99 -41.63
N GLU A 230 -10.02 4.43 -40.47
CA GLU A 230 -8.63 4.78 -40.23
C GLU A 230 -7.98 3.77 -39.30
N ASP A 231 -6.70 3.51 -39.50
CA ASP A 231 -5.88 2.69 -38.60
C ASP A 231 -5.82 3.31 -37.20
N ASP A 232 -5.70 2.46 -36.18
CA ASP A 232 -5.43 2.93 -34.84
C ASP A 232 -4.07 3.67 -34.79
N ALA A 233 -4.01 4.72 -33.96
CA ALA A 233 -2.77 5.46 -33.74
C ALA A 233 -1.63 4.55 -33.25
N ALA A 234 -0.40 4.94 -33.60
CA ALA A 234 0.80 4.26 -33.14
C ALA A 234 0.91 4.28 -31.60
N ILE A 235 1.65 3.33 -31.04
CA ILE A 235 2.00 3.37 -29.61
C ILE A 235 2.90 4.58 -29.41
N ASP A 236 2.42 5.56 -28.65
CA ASP A 236 3.14 6.78 -28.29
C ASP A 236 3.15 6.99 -26.78
N ASN A 237 3.90 7.99 -26.30
CA ASN A 237 4.02 8.28 -24.87
C ASN A 237 2.65 8.50 -24.19
N ARG A 238 1.73 9.19 -24.87
CA ARG A 238 0.37 9.48 -24.35
C ARG A 238 -0.42 8.20 -24.08
N SER A 239 -0.26 7.18 -24.92
CA SER A 239 -0.93 5.88 -24.75
C SER A 239 -0.36 5.04 -23.58
N ILE A 240 0.82 5.39 -23.09
CA ILE A 240 1.55 4.69 -22.02
C ILE A 240 1.28 5.34 -20.67
N GLU A 241 1.11 6.66 -20.67
CA GLU A 241 0.88 7.46 -19.47
C GLU A 241 -0.37 7.02 -18.70
N SER A 242 -0.32 7.16 -17.38
CA SER A 242 -1.48 6.89 -16.55
C SER A 242 -2.42 8.09 -16.55
N VAL A 243 -3.61 7.94 -17.15
CA VAL A 243 -4.69 8.95 -17.14
C VAL A 243 -5.47 9.02 -15.81
N ALA A 244 -4.92 8.44 -14.74
CA ALA A 244 -5.55 8.50 -13.44
C ALA A 244 -5.44 9.91 -12.87
N TRP A 245 -6.56 10.49 -12.45
CA TRP A 245 -6.64 11.88 -11.97
C TRP A 245 -5.55 12.23 -10.94
N MET A 246 -5.28 11.34 -9.98
CA MET A 246 -4.26 11.60 -8.96
C MET A 246 -2.82 11.60 -9.52
N ALA A 247 -2.56 10.77 -10.53
CA ALA A 247 -1.25 10.70 -11.15
C ALA A 247 -0.98 11.96 -11.98
N ASP A 248 -2.01 12.43 -12.70
CA ASP A 248 -2.01 13.70 -13.43
C ASP A 248 -1.84 14.89 -12.49
N GLU A 249 -2.55 14.91 -11.36
CA GLU A 249 -2.44 15.99 -10.36
C GLU A 249 -1.03 16.02 -9.73
N LEU A 250 -0.46 14.87 -9.39
CA LEU A 250 0.90 14.80 -8.87
C LEU A 250 1.93 15.26 -9.91
N HIS A 251 1.77 14.83 -11.17
CA HIS A 251 2.60 15.29 -12.28
C HIS A 251 2.54 16.81 -12.41
N ARG A 252 1.34 17.39 -12.48
CA ARG A 252 1.11 18.82 -12.64
C ARG A 252 1.78 19.64 -11.53
N ARG A 253 1.65 19.22 -10.26
CA ARG A 253 2.25 19.92 -9.12
C ARG A 253 3.78 19.84 -9.09
N ILE A 254 4.34 18.67 -9.42
CA ILE A 254 5.79 18.47 -9.45
C ILE A 254 6.40 19.24 -10.64
N ASP A 255 5.78 19.14 -11.81
CA ASP A 255 6.18 19.86 -13.02
C ASP A 255 6.16 21.37 -12.78
N TRP A 256 5.07 21.90 -12.22
CA TRP A 256 5.01 23.31 -11.82
C TRP A 256 6.10 23.68 -10.82
N TYR A 257 6.32 22.89 -9.77
CA TYR A 257 7.32 23.19 -8.75
C TYR A 257 8.73 23.38 -9.33
N PHE A 258 9.15 22.49 -10.23
CA PHE A 258 10.50 22.55 -10.83
C PHE A 258 10.58 23.46 -12.06
N ASN A 259 9.49 23.61 -12.83
CA ASN A 259 9.52 24.23 -14.16
C ASN A 259 8.68 25.53 -14.28
N ALA A 260 8.04 26.03 -13.22
CA ALA A 260 7.14 27.19 -13.27
C ALA A 260 7.71 28.43 -13.98
N LYS A 261 9.02 28.68 -13.86
CA LYS A 261 9.68 29.82 -14.53
C LYS A 261 9.48 29.81 -16.05
N GLN A 262 9.38 28.62 -16.66
CA GLN A 262 9.13 28.44 -18.09
C GLN A 262 7.68 28.74 -18.50
N TYR A 263 6.75 28.67 -17.54
CA TYR A 263 5.31 28.85 -17.77
C TYR A 263 4.82 30.25 -17.45
N VAL A 264 5.62 31.08 -16.77
CA VAL A 264 5.22 32.40 -16.28
C VAL A 264 5.93 33.54 -17.02
N ASN A 265 7.08 33.29 -17.66
CA ASN A 265 7.86 34.34 -18.31
C ASN A 265 7.28 34.82 -19.65
N SER A 266 7.13 36.15 -19.75
CA SER A 266 6.92 36.91 -20.98
C SER A 266 8.23 37.46 -21.59
N ALA A 267 9.41 37.06 -21.06
CA ALA A 267 10.71 37.56 -21.51
C ALA A 267 11.76 36.43 -21.55
N SER A 268 12.51 36.46 -22.64
CA SER A 268 13.68 35.65 -23.04
C SER A 268 14.53 35.15 -21.87
N ILE A 269 14.30 33.91 -21.44
CA ILE A 269 15.41 33.06 -21.01
C ILE A 269 16.00 32.53 -22.33
N ASP A 270 17.32 32.55 -22.49
CA ASP A 270 17.97 31.92 -23.64
C ASP A 270 17.50 30.46 -23.69
N ASP A 271 16.87 30.02 -24.78
CA ASP A 271 16.18 28.72 -24.85
C ASP A 271 17.10 27.55 -24.44
N ALA A 272 18.40 27.68 -24.69
CA ALA A 272 19.43 26.72 -24.31
C ALA A 272 19.71 26.62 -22.79
N GLU A 273 19.64 27.71 -22.03
CA GLU A 273 19.75 27.68 -20.56
C GLU A 273 18.45 27.18 -19.90
N ALA A 274 17.29 27.48 -20.51
CA ALA A 274 16.01 26.99 -20.03
C ALA A 274 15.88 25.46 -20.16
N GLU A 275 16.42 24.89 -21.25
CA GLU A 275 16.32 23.46 -21.56
C GLU A 275 17.25 22.60 -20.69
N THR A 276 18.43 23.11 -20.33
CA THR A 276 19.42 22.41 -19.49
C THR A 276 19.06 22.33 -18.00
N MET A 277 18.15 23.19 -17.51
CA MET A 277 17.68 23.19 -16.11
C MET A 277 16.33 22.49 -15.90
N LYS A 278 15.72 21.94 -16.95
CA LYS A 278 14.37 21.39 -16.88
C LYS A 278 14.33 20.01 -16.21
N THR A 279 13.52 19.88 -15.16
CA THR A 279 13.19 18.55 -14.61
C THR A 279 12.13 17.90 -15.47
N THR A 280 12.42 16.73 -16.04
CA THR A 280 11.41 15.96 -16.78
C THR A 280 10.51 15.20 -15.81
N VAL A 281 9.20 15.42 -15.87
CA VAL A 281 8.24 14.69 -15.04
C VAL A 281 7.48 13.71 -15.93
N SER A 282 7.35 12.45 -15.50
CA SER A 282 6.67 11.41 -16.29
C SER A 282 5.86 10.48 -15.41
N VAL A 283 4.73 10.02 -15.94
CA VAL A 283 3.83 9.13 -15.23
C VAL A 283 3.66 7.83 -16.00
N PHE A 284 3.99 6.71 -15.37
CA PHE A 284 3.86 5.39 -15.95
C PHE A 284 2.74 4.58 -15.29
N GLN A 285 2.10 3.73 -16.08
CA GLN A 285 1.17 2.72 -15.57
C GLN A 285 1.96 1.55 -14.99
N GLY A 286 1.48 0.93 -13.91
CA GLY A 286 2.23 -0.18 -13.27
C GLY A 286 2.45 -1.45 -14.12
N ARG A 287 1.81 -1.56 -15.29
CA ARG A 287 2.17 -2.59 -16.28
C ARG A 287 3.58 -2.37 -16.85
N VAL A 288 4.00 -1.11 -16.97
CA VAL A 288 5.30 -0.72 -17.54
C VAL A 288 6.42 -1.21 -16.63
N THR A 289 6.35 -1.00 -15.32
CA THR A 289 7.34 -1.49 -14.35
C THR A 289 7.48 -3.01 -14.39
N ALA A 290 6.34 -3.72 -14.47
CA ALA A 290 6.36 -5.18 -14.59
C ALA A 290 7.01 -5.66 -15.89
N SER A 291 6.72 -4.99 -17.01
CA SER A 291 7.37 -5.31 -18.29
C SER A 291 8.85 -4.93 -18.30
N ALA A 292 9.24 -3.85 -17.64
CA ALA A 292 10.63 -3.43 -17.49
C ALA A 292 11.46 -4.49 -16.76
N ARG A 293 10.98 -4.96 -15.58
CA ARG A 293 11.68 -6.02 -14.82
C ARG A 293 11.87 -7.32 -15.62
N ARG A 294 10.87 -7.70 -16.44
CA ARG A 294 10.94 -8.87 -17.31
C ARG A 294 11.92 -8.70 -18.45
N ALA A 295 11.82 -7.56 -19.16
CA ALA A 295 12.61 -7.31 -20.35
C ALA A 295 14.10 -7.15 -20.00
N ALA A 296 14.41 -6.50 -18.87
CA ALA A 296 15.75 -6.39 -18.33
C ALA A 296 16.29 -7.69 -17.71
N GLY A 297 15.48 -8.74 -17.59
CA GLY A 297 15.93 -10.01 -17.03
C GLY A 297 16.32 -9.95 -15.54
N ILE A 298 15.83 -8.95 -14.79
CA ILE A 298 16.07 -8.79 -13.35
C ILE A 298 15.00 -9.47 -12.50
N GLU A 299 13.83 -9.78 -13.07
CA GLU A 299 12.80 -10.56 -12.38
C GLU A 299 13.34 -11.97 -12.05
N GLY A 300 13.25 -12.37 -10.78
CA GLY A 300 13.80 -13.63 -10.30
C GLY A 300 15.27 -13.58 -9.86
N LYS A 301 15.95 -12.43 -9.99
CA LYS A 301 17.34 -12.25 -9.53
C LYS A 301 17.49 -11.31 -8.33
N ILE A 302 16.39 -10.75 -7.84
CA ILE A 302 16.39 -9.80 -6.73
C ILE A 302 16.34 -10.57 -5.41
N HIS A 303 17.22 -10.23 -4.47
CA HIS A 303 17.34 -10.90 -3.17
C HIS A 303 16.26 -10.46 -2.17
N PHE A 304 14.99 -10.74 -2.46
CA PHE A 304 13.91 -10.53 -1.48
C PHE A 304 13.94 -11.58 -0.35
N ILE A 305 13.39 -11.21 0.81
CA ILE A 305 13.23 -12.15 1.92
C ILE A 305 12.34 -13.32 1.50
N GLY A 306 12.85 -14.54 1.66
CA GLY A 306 12.08 -15.77 1.46
C GLY A 306 11.92 -16.19 0.00
N GLN A 307 12.12 -15.30 -0.97
CA GLN A 307 11.73 -15.52 -2.37
C GLN A 307 12.63 -14.75 -3.33
N GLN A 308 12.94 -15.32 -4.48
CA GLN A 308 13.70 -14.62 -5.54
C GLN A 308 12.80 -13.79 -6.48
N SER A 309 11.50 -14.07 -6.46
CA SER A 309 10.50 -13.37 -7.26
C SER A 309 9.62 -12.46 -6.39
N LYS A 310 8.99 -11.46 -7.02
CA LYS A 310 8.10 -10.53 -6.32
C LYS A 310 6.82 -11.24 -5.85
N THR A 311 6.74 -11.52 -4.55
CA THR A 311 5.58 -12.18 -3.91
C THR A 311 4.73 -11.24 -3.04
N ARG A 312 5.06 -9.94 -3.00
CA ARG A 312 4.46 -8.92 -2.10
C ARG A 312 4.65 -9.19 -0.60
N LEU A 313 5.47 -10.18 -0.24
CA LEU A 313 5.82 -10.47 1.15
C LEU A 313 6.81 -9.43 1.68
N ASP A 314 7.95 -9.27 1.02
CA ASP A 314 8.96 -8.27 1.39
C ASP A 314 8.51 -6.86 0.94
N ARG A 315 8.21 -5.97 1.89
CA ARG A 315 7.74 -4.59 1.65
C ARG A 315 8.78 -3.73 0.92
N ARG A 316 10.06 -4.11 0.93
CA ARG A 316 11.13 -3.39 0.21
C ARG A 316 10.95 -3.44 -1.31
N HIS A 317 10.09 -4.32 -1.82
CA HIS A 317 9.73 -4.34 -3.25
C HIS A 317 9.20 -3.00 -3.78
N HIS A 318 8.60 -2.16 -2.93
CA HIS A 318 8.17 -0.82 -3.33
C HIS A 318 9.35 0.09 -3.69
N ALA A 319 10.46 0.02 -2.93
CA ALA A 319 11.67 0.77 -3.24
C ALA A 319 12.36 0.21 -4.48
N VAL A 320 12.38 -1.12 -4.66
CA VAL A 320 12.88 -1.76 -5.88
C VAL A 320 12.08 -1.29 -7.11
N ASP A 321 10.76 -1.29 -7.04
CA ASP A 321 9.92 -0.78 -8.13
C ASP A 321 10.19 0.70 -8.40
N ALA A 322 10.36 1.52 -7.36
CA ALA A 322 10.71 2.93 -7.50
C ALA A 322 12.07 3.13 -8.19
N SER A 323 13.08 2.31 -7.89
CA SER A 323 14.38 2.36 -8.57
C SER A 323 14.28 1.93 -10.04
N VAL A 324 13.49 0.90 -10.35
CA VAL A 324 13.23 0.50 -11.74
C VAL A 324 12.57 1.64 -12.50
N ILE A 325 11.61 2.33 -11.89
CA ILE A 325 10.93 3.49 -12.46
C ILE A 325 11.85 4.70 -12.60
N ALA A 326 12.79 4.91 -11.68
CA ALA A 326 13.80 5.96 -11.81
C ALA A 326 14.67 5.77 -13.06
N MET A 327 14.94 4.52 -13.46
CA MET A 327 15.68 4.20 -14.69
C MET A 327 14.82 4.25 -15.96
N MET A 328 13.51 4.45 -15.85
CA MET A 328 12.64 4.56 -17.02
C MET A 328 12.82 5.90 -17.75
N ASN A 329 12.69 5.83 -19.07
CA ASN A 329 12.49 7.00 -19.92
C ASN A 329 11.39 6.69 -20.95
N THR A 330 10.94 7.72 -21.67
CA THR A 330 9.87 7.61 -22.67
C THR A 330 10.20 6.61 -23.78
N ALA A 331 11.44 6.62 -24.28
CA ALA A 331 11.89 5.71 -25.33
C ALA A 331 11.85 4.24 -24.89
N ALA A 332 12.39 3.92 -23.71
CA ALA A 332 12.34 2.58 -23.13
C ALA A 332 10.89 2.14 -22.87
N ALA A 333 10.05 3.03 -22.34
CA ALA A 333 8.65 2.72 -22.07
C ALA A 333 7.89 2.39 -23.36
N GLN A 334 8.11 3.16 -24.43
CA GLN A 334 7.51 2.91 -25.75
C GLN A 334 7.94 1.55 -26.31
N THR A 335 9.24 1.28 -26.33
CA THR A 335 9.78 -0.01 -26.77
C THR A 335 9.21 -1.19 -25.97
N LEU A 336 9.06 -1.06 -24.64
CA LEU A 336 8.45 -2.10 -23.81
C LEU A 336 6.98 -2.34 -24.16
N MET A 337 6.21 -1.29 -24.44
CA MET A 337 4.81 -1.42 -24.80
C MET A 337 4.62 -1.97 -26.22
N GLU A 338 5.51 -1.62 -27.15
CA GLU A 338 5.61 -2.24 -28.47
C GLU A 338 5.93 -3.74 -28.35
N ARG A 339 6.92 -4.12 -27.53
CA ARG A 339 7.26 -5.53 -27.23
C ARG A 339 6.06 -6.31 -26.67
N GLU A 340 5.36 -5.79 -25.68
CA GLU A 340 4.17 -6.45 -25.12
C GLU A 340 3.02 -6.52 -26.14
N SER A 341 2.86 -5.49 -26.97
CA SER A 341 1.88 -5.51 -28.05
C SER A 341 2.19 -6.58 -29.10
N LEU A 342 3.45 -6.71 -29.52
CA LEU A 342 3.88 -7.75 -30.44
C LEU A 342 3.69 -9.14 -29.81
N ARG A 343 4.07 -9.30 -28.55
CA ARG A 343 3.91 -10.55 -27.79
C ARG A 343 2.46 -11.02 -27.77
N GLU A 344 1.52 -10.14 -27.42
CA GLU A 344 0.11 -10.48 -27.36
C GLU A 344 -0.46 -10.75 -28.76
N SER A 345 -0.04 -10.02 -29.79
CA SER A 345 -0.45 -10.28 -31.17
C SER A 345 0.02 -11.67 -31.63
N GLN A 346 1.33 -11.93 -31.55
CA GLN A 346 1.94 -13.20 -31.99
C GLN A 346 1.42 -14.42 -31.24
N ARG A 347 0.98 -14.25 -29.99
CA ARG A 347 0.30 -15.31 -29.23
C ARG A 347 -1.06 -15.67 -29.83
N LEU A 348 -1.80 -14.68 -30.33
CA LEU A 348 -3.20 -14.82 -30.75
C LEU A 348 -3.36 -15.18 -32.21
N ILE A 349 -2.58 -14.54 -33.09
CA ILE A 349 -2.66 -14.74 -34.54
C ILE A 349 -1.53 -15.64 -35.08
N GLY A 350 -0.55 -15.97 -34.24
CA GLY A 350 0.68 -16.65 -34.67
C GLY A 350 1.75 -15.67 -35.14
N LEU A 351 2.92 -16.20 -35.52
CA LEU A 351 3.98 -15.41 -36.15
C LEU A 351 3.75 -15.45 -37.66
N MET A 352 3.57 -14.29 -38.30
CA MET A 352 3.32 -14.25 -39.75
C MET A 352 4.62 -14.51 -40.54
N PRO A 353 4.55 -15.06 -41.77
CA PRO A 353 5.74 -15.26 -42.59
C PRO A 353 6.53 -13.95 -42.79
N GLY A 354 7.81 -13.97 -42.44
CA GLY A 354 8.70 -12.80 -42.54
C GLY A 354 8.71 -11.88 -41.31
N GLU A 355 7.84 -12.10 -40.31
CA GLU A 355 7.90 -11.38 -39.04
C GLU A 355 8.94 -11.97 -38.09
N ARG A 356 9.60 -11.10 -37.30
CA ARG A 356 10.50 -11.51 -36.22
C ARG A 356 9.75 -11.72 -34.92
N SER A 357 10.29 -12.57 -34.05
CA SER A 357 9.74 -12.79 -32.72
C SER A 357 9.73 -11.49 -31.91
N TRP A 358 8.67 -11.25 -31.12
CA TRP A 358 8.61 -10.11 -30.20
C TRP A 358 9.81 -10.05 -29.23
N LYS A 359 10.44 -11.20 -28.97
CA LYS A 359 11.64 -11.29 -28.11
C LYS A 359 12.84 -10.57 -28.71
N GLU A 360 12.93 -10.56 -30.03
CA GLU A 360 14.02 -9.95 -30.81
C GLU A 360 13.80 -8.44 -31.04
N TYR A 361 12.62 -7.89 -30.75
CA TYR A 361 12.33 -6.47 -30.97
C TYR A 361 12.71 -5.63 -29.74
N PRO A 362 13.43 -4.50 -29.83
CA PRO A 362 13.97 -3.92 -31.05
C PRO A 362 15.18 -4.75 -31.51
N TYR A 363 15.36 -4.84 -32.82
CA TYR A 363 16.54 -5.46 -33.44
C TYR A 363 17.38 -4.40 -34.15
N GLU A 364 18.62 -4.74 -34.49
CA GLU A 364 19.54 -3.84 -35.18
C GLU A 364 18.90 -3.22 -36.43
N GLY A 365 19.03 -1.90 -36.58
CA GLY A 365 18.39 -1.12 -37.64
C GLY A 365 16.96 -0.63 -37.32
N THR A 366 16.35 -1.03 -36.20
CA THR A 366 15.10 -0.42 -35.72
C THR A 366 15.34 0.84 -34.90
N SER A 367 14.38 1.76 -34.92
CA SER A 367 14.40 2.94 -34.06
C SER A 367 14.53 2.55 -32.59
N ARG A 368 15.37 3.26 -31.84
CA ARG A 368 15.62 3.05 -30.39
C ARG A 368 16.38 1.77 -30.02
N TYR A 369 16.89 1.00 -30.98
CA TYR A 369 17.68 -0.22 -30.70
C TYR A 369 18.83 0.04 -29.71
N GLU A 370 19.74 0.95 -30.07
CA GLU A 370 20.92 1.28 -29.23
C GLU A 370 20.51 1.83 -27.86
N SER A 371 19.59 2.80 -27.82
CA SER A 371 19.11 3.38 -26.56
C SER A 371 18.42 2.38 -25.64
N PHE A 372 17.76 1.35 -26.20
CA PHE A 372 17.12 0.31 -25.42
C PHE A 372 18.14 -0.69 -24.87
N HIS A 373 19.16 -1.04 -25.65
CA HIS A 373 20.26 -1.88 -25.17
C HIS A 373 21.09 -1.18 -24.08
N LEU A 374 21.40 0.09 -24.26
CA LEU A 374 22.03 0.89 -23.20
C LEU A 374 21.17 0.94 -21.93
N TRP A 375 19.84 1.03 -22.08
CA TRP A 375 18.94 0.95 -20.94
C TRP A 375 18.99 -0.44 -20.27
N LEU A 376 19.05 -1.54 -21.03
CA LEU A 376 19.21 -2.90 -20.48
C LEU A 376 20.51 -3.03 -19.68
N ASP A 377 21.63 -2.55 -20.22
CA ASP A 377 22.94 -2.61 -19.53
C ASP A 377 22.89 -1.83 -18.20
N ASN A 378 22.26 -0.66 -18.19
CA ASN A 378 22.06 0.12 -16.96
C ASN A 378 21.14 -0.58 -15.95
N MET A 379 20.19 -1.39 -16.41
CA MET A 379 19.32 -2.17 -15.53
C MET A 379 20.07 -3.34 -14.88
N ASP A 380 21.07 -3.91 -15.54
CA ASP A 380 21.95 -4.92 -14.94
C ASP A 380 22.83 -4.30 -13.84
N VAL A 381 23.40 -3.11 -14.06
CA VAL A 381 24.10 -2.36 -12.99
C VAL A 381 23.16 -2.03 -11.83
N LEU A 382 21.92 -1.62 -12.12
CA LEU A 382 20.91 -1.38 -11.08
C LEU A 382 20.64 -2.64 -10.25
N LEU A 383 20.58 -3.83 -10.86
CA LEU A 383 20.35 -5.09 -10.14
C LEU A 383 21.44 -5.35 -9.12
N GLU A 384 22.71 -5.15 -9.48
CA GLU A 384 23.84 -5.31 -8.56
C GLU A 384 23.72 -4.35 -7.37
N LEU A 385 23.45 -3.06 -7.63
CA LEU A 385 23.28 -2.05 -6.60
C LEU A 385 22.08 -2.34 -5.68
N LEU A 386 20.98 -2.85 -6.25
CA LEU A 386 19.79 -3.21 -5.48
C LEU A 386 20.04 -4.41 -4.57
N ASN A 387 20.69 -5.46 -5.08
CA ASN A 387 21.02 -6.63 -4.28
C ASN A 387 22.03 -6.27 -3.18
N ASP A 388 23.06 -5.50 -3.50
CA ASP A 388 24.00 -4.96 -2.51
C ASP A 388 23.30 -4.09 -1.44
N ALA A 389 22.28 -3.31 -1.81
CA ALA A 389 21.48 -2.54 -0.87
C ALA A 389 20.53 -3.41 -0.01
N LEU A 390 19.96 -4.47 -0.58
CA LEU A 390 19.07 -5.42 0.11
C LEU A 390 19.82 -6.29 1.11
N ASP A 391 20.96 -6.83 0.69
CA ASP A 391 21.80 -7.75 1.46
C ASP A 391 22.45 -7.01 2.65
N ASN A 392 22.80 -5.74 2.46
CA ASN A 392 23.37 -4.88 3.49
C ASN A 392 22.33 -4.02 4.24
N ASP A 393 21.03 -4.34 4.13
CA ASP A 393 19.96 -3.72 4.93
C ASP A 393 19.88 -2.18 4.81
N ARG A 394 20.20 -1.64 3.62
CA ARG A 394 20.19 -0.19 3.33
C ARG A 394 18.85 0.31 2.78
N ILE A 395 17.94 -0.59 2.43
CA ILE A 395 16.59 -0.23 1.98
C ILE A 395 15.64 -0.19 3.18
N ALA A 396 15.41 1.00 3.72
CA ALA A 396 14.54 1.20 4.87
C ALA A 396 13.04 1.09 4.51
N VAL A 397 12.27 0.47 5.41
CA VAL A 397 10.80 0.50 5.37
C VAL A 397 10.33 1.36 6.54
N MET A 398 9.74 2.52 6.26
CA MET A 398 9.34 3.48 7.29
C MET A 398 7.85 3.84 7.25
N GLN A 399 7.32 4.31 8.37
CA GLN A 399 5.97 4.88 8.46
C GLN A 399 6.01 6.10 9.37
N SER A 400 5.09 7.03 9.18
CA SER A 400 5.04 8.24 10.01
C SER A 400 4.36 7.92 11.35
N GLN A 401 4.91 8.48 12.43
CA GLN A 401 4.36 8.38 13.78
C GLN A 401 3.47 9.58 14.10
N ARG A 402 2.51 9.38 15.00
CA ARG A 402 1.69 10.44 15.57
C ARG A 402 2.21 10.79 16.96
N TYR A 403 2.75 12.01 17.10
CA TYR A 403 3.24 12.53 18.39
C TYR A 403 2.28 13.54 19.04
N VAL A 404 1.31 14.04 18.26
CA VAL A 404 0.29 14.95 18.76
C VAL A 404 -0.84 14.19 19.41
N LEU A 405 -1.45 14.80 20.44
CA LEU A 405 -2.59 14.22 21.14
C LEU A 405 -3.72 13.86 20.16
N GLY A 406 -4.39 12.74 20.45
CA GLY A 406 -5.58 12.33 19.72
C GLY A 406 -6.70 13.35 19.86
N ASN A 407 -7.39 13.68 18.78
CA ASN A 407 -8.65 14.43 18.78
C ASN A 407 -9.81 13.55 18.28
N SER A 408 -9.67 12.23 18.43
CA SER A 408 -10.62 11.22 17.93
C SER A 408 -11.25 10.47 19.10
N ILE A 409 -11.43 9.15 18.99
CA ILE A 409 -12.03 8.29 20.01
C ILE A 409 -11.24 8.39 21.32
N ALA A 410 -11.89 8.92 22.37
CA ALA A 410 -11.32 9.05 23.71
C ALA A 410 -11.59 7.83 24.60
N HIS A 411 -12.67 7.10 24.30
CA HIS A 411 -13.13 5.89 24.97
C HIS A 411 -14.08 5.12 24.03
N ASP A 412 -14.37 3.86 24.33
CA ASP A 412 -15.35 3.06 23.61
C ASP A 412 -16.77 3.63 23.77
N ALA A 413 -17.64 3.39 22.79
CA ALA A 413 -18.96 4.01 22.74
C ALA A 413 -19.98 3.43 23.74
N THR A 414 -19.71 2.23 24.28
CA THR A 414 -20.59 1.55 25.21
C THR A 414 -20.42 2.11 26.62
N ILE A 415 -21.53 2.50 27.24
CA ILE A 415 -21.56 2.97 28.63
C ILE A 415 -22.01 1.80 29.53
N HIS A 416 -21.25 1.57 30.59
CA HIS A 416 -21.48 0.54 31.60
C HIS A 416 -21.93 1.18 32.91
N PRO A 417 -22.80 0.51 33.70
CA PRO A 417 -23.13 0.98 35.03
C PRO A 417 -21.92 0.90 35.97
N LEU A 418 -21.84 1.84 36.92
CA LEU A 418 -20.87 1.77 38.02
C LEU A 418 -21.31 0.72 39.05
N GLU A 419 -20.34 0.03 39.63
CA GLU A 419 -20.51 -0.75 40.85
C GLU A 419 -20.67 0.25 42.02
N LYS A 420 -21.76 0.14 42.78
CA LYS A 420 -22.07 1.01 43.91
C LYS A 420 -21.78 0.28 45.22
N VAL A 421 -20.99 0.89 46.10
CA VAL A 421 -20.61 0.30 47.39
C VAL A 421 -20.73 1.38 48.48
N PRO A 422 -21.43 1.11 49.60
CA PRO A 422 -21.48 2.03 50.74
C PRO A 422 -20.08 2.35 51.28
N LEU A 423 -19.82 3.61 51.62
CA LEU A 423 -18.49 4.06 52.06
C LEU A 423 -17.96 3.28 53.28
N GLY A 424 -18.85 2.93 54.22
CA GLY A 424 -18.50 2.23 55.45
C GLY A 424 -18.20 0.74 55.26
N SER A 425 -18.49 0.16 54.10
CA SER A 425 -18.16 -1.24 53.81
C SER A 425 -16.66 -1.47 53.68
N ALA A 426 -16.21 -2.70 53.93
CA ALA A 426 -14.85 -3.10 53.60
C ALA A 426 -14.61 -2.99 52.08
N MET A 427 -13.48 -2.39 51.68
CA MET A 427 -13.12 -2.18 50.28
C MET A 427 -11.72 -2.73 50.00
N SER A 428 -11.60 -3.69 49.09
CA SER A 428 -10.28 -4.20 48.72
C SER A 428 -9.44 -3.15 47.99
N ALA A 429 -8.10 -3.31 48.03
CA ALA A 429 -7.19 -2.45 47.27
C ALA A 429 -7.52 -2.43 45.76
N ASP A 430 -7.99 -3.54 45.18
CA ASP A 430 -8.44 -3.58 43.78
C ASP A 430 -9.72 -2.79 43.53
N LEU A 431 -10.71 -2.86 44.43
CA LEU A 431 -11.92 -2.04 44.33
C LEU A 431 -11.55 -0.56 44.41
N ILE A 432 -10.72 -0.17 45.37
CA ILE A 432 -10.24 1.23 45.51
C ILE A 432 -9.50 1.67 44.26
N ARG A 433 -8.61 0.83 43.70
CA ARG A 433 -7.94 1.05 42.41
C ARG A 433 -8.92 1.29 41.26
N ARG A 434 -10.16 0.80 41.34
CA ARG A 434 -11.26 1.00 40.37
C ARG A 434 -12.18 2.18 40.70
N ALA A 435 -11.85 3.04 41.67
CA ALA A 435 -12.62 4.25 41.97
C ALA A 435 -12.96 5.08 40.72
N SER A 436 -14.23 5.44 40.56
CA SER A 436 -14.75 6.08 39.33
C SER A 436 -14.09 7.41 38.99
N THR A 437 -13.50 8.10 39.97
CA THR A 437 -12.77 9.36 39.75
C THR A 437 -11.42 9.38 40.45
N PRO A 438 -10.42 10.12 39.93
CA PRO A 438 -9.14 10.32 40.63
C PRO A 438 -9.29 10.98 42.01
N ALA A 439 -10.29 11.85 42.19
CA ALA A 439 -10.55 12.52 43.46
C ALA A 439 -11.07 11.55 44.52
N LEU A 440 -11.99 10.65 44.15
CA LEU A 440 -12.46 9.57 45.03
C LEU A 440 -11.30 8.65 45.41
N TRP A 441 -10.47 8.25 44.44
CA TRP A 441 -9.28 7.45 44.72
C TRP A 441 -8.38 8.13 45.77
N CYS A 442 -8.07 9.41 45.58
CA CYS A 442 -7.28 10.17 46.52
C CYS A 442 -7.90 10.26 47.91
N ALA A 443 -9.22 10.39 48.01
CA ALA A 443 -9.91 10.47 49.29
C ALA A 443 -9.81 9.15 50.07
N LEU A 444 -10.00 8.02 49.37
CA LEU A 444 -9.92 6.68 49.96
C LEU A 444 -8.49 6.31 50.36
N THR A 445 -7.49 6.52 49.49
CA THR A 445 -6.10 6.12 49.77
C THR A 445 -5.34 7.05 50.72
N ARG A 446 -5.97 8.13 51.19
CA ARG A 446 -5.40 9.05 52.20
C ARG A 446 -6.01 8.84 53.58
N LEU A 447 -6.98 7.94 53.71
CA LEU A 447 -7.50 7.54 55.00
C LEU A 447 -6.38 6.85 55.81
N PRO A 448 -6.32 7.08 57.13
CA PRO A 448 -5.22 6.58 57.97
C PRO A 448 -5.21 5.05 58.10
N ASP A 449 -6.35 4.40 57.87
CA ASP A 449 -6.56 2.95 57.92
C ASP A 449 -6.43 2.27 56.54
N TYR A 450 -6.05 3.00 55.49
CA TYR A 450 -5.78 2.41 54.16
C TYR A 450 -4.47 1.60 54.16
N ASP A 451 -4.57 0.34 53.74
CA ASP A 451 -3.44 -0.53 53.45
C ASP A 451 -3.33 -0.80 51.93
N GLU A 452 -2.11 -0.75 51.38
CA GLU A 452 -1.89 -0.93 49.93
C GLU A 452 -2.22 -2.33 49.40
N LYS A 453 -2.27 -3.35 50.27
CA LYS A 453 -2.56 -4.74 49.90
C LYS A 453 -4.00 -5.11 50.23
N GLU A 454 -4.43 -4.81 51.44
CA GLU A 454 -5.74 -5.22 51.96
C GLU A 454 -6.84 -4.21 51.62
N GLY A 455 -6.50 -2.94 51.44
CA GLY A 455 -7.46 -1.85 51.17
C GLY A 455 -7.95 -1.20 52.45
N LEU A 456 -9.26 -1.06 52.59
CA LEU A 456 -9.92 -0.43 53.74
C LEU A 456 -10.80 -1.46 54.47
N PRO A 457 -10.73 -1.55 55.82
CA PRO A 457 -11.64 -2.38 56.60
C PRO A 457 -13.07 -1.78 56.61
N GLU A 458 -14.02 -2.51 57.21
CA GLU A 458 -15.35 -1.97 57.50
C GLU A 458 -15.28 -0.91 58.61
N ASP A 459 -15.95 0.22 58.42
CA ASP A 459 -16.05 1.32 59.39
C ASP A 459 -17.36 2.09 59.20
N SER A 460 -18.30 1.89 60.11
CA SER A 460 -19.61 2.57 60.14
C SER A 460 -19.54 4.07 60.45
N HIS A 461 -18.36 4.60 60.80
CA HIS A 461 -18.14 6.02 61.09
C HIS A 461 -17.26 6.71 60.04
N ARG A 462 -16.94 6.01 58.93
CA ARG A 462 -16.08 6.57 57.90
C ARG A 462 -16.71 7.80 57.25
N GLU A 463 -15.93 8.86 57.18
CA GLU A 463 -16.27 10.08 56.45
C GLU A 463 -15.15 10.45 55.48
N ILE A 464 -15.51 10.84 54.25
CA ILE A 464 -14.57 11.37 53.27
C ILE A 464 -15.10 12.67 52.65
N ARG A 465 -14.18 13.43 52.05
CA ARG A 465 -14.51 14.59 51.22
C ARG A 465 -13.96 14.40 49.82
N VAL A 466 -14.82 14.43 48.81
CA VAL A 466 -14.44 14.37 47.39
C VAL A 466 -14.82 15.70 46.76
N HIS A 467 -13.82 16.46 46.31
CA HIS A 467 -13.96 17.89 45.99
C HIS A 467 -14.55 18.65 47.20
N ASP A 468 -15.74 19.27 47.05
CA ASP A 468 -16.42 20.04 48.09
C ASP A 468 -17.60 19.28 48.73
N THR A 469 -17.83 18.02 48.35
CA THR A 469 -18.93 17.20 48.86
C THR A 469 -18.43 16.27 49.96
N ARG A 470 -19.12 16.25 51.10
CA ARG A 470 -18.89 15.28 52.19
C ARG A 470 -19.76 14.05 51.97
N TYR A 471 -19.17 12.90 52.27
CA TYR A 471 -19.82 11.60 52.23
C TYR A 471 -19.60 10.88 53.57
N SER A 472 -20.65 10.24 54.04
CA SER A 472 -20.75 9.44 55.27
C SER A 472 -20.77 7.94 54.94
N ALA A 473 -20.67 7.11 55.97
CA ALA A 473 -20.57 5.65 55.83
C ALA A 473 -21.70 5.00 55.00
N ASP A 474 -22.92 5.57 55.06
CA ASP A 474 -24.10 5.05 54.35
C ASP A 474 -24.18 5.51 52.88
N ASP A 475 -23.37 6.49 52.47
CA ASP A 475 -23.40 7.01 51.11
C ASP A 475 -22.74 6.03 50.11
N GLU A 476 -23.39 5.84 48.96
CA GLU A 476 -22.90 4.94 47.91
C GLU A 476 -21.81 5.57 47.04
N MET A 477 -20.63 4.93 47.01
CA MET A 477 -19.51 5.32 46.17
C MET A 477 -19.49 4.53 44.87
N GLY A 478 -19.14 5.20 43.77
CA GLY A 478 -19.09 4.58 42.44
C GLY A 478 -17.71 4.04 42.08
N PHE A 479 -17.67 2.80 41.62
CA PHE A 479 -16.48 2.08 41.14
C PHE A 479 -16.71 1.51 39.74
N PHE A 480 -15.64 1.36 38.97
CA PHE A 480 -15.68 0.72 37.67
C PHE A 480 -15.88 -0.79 37.83
N ALA A 481 -16.98 -1.36 37.34
CA ALA A 481 -17.26 -2.80 37.50
C ALA A 481 -16.24 -3.71 36.76
N SER A 482 -15.60 -3.20 35.70
CA SER A 482 -14.62 -3.94 34.90
C SER A 482 -13.19 -3.79 35.43
N GLN A 483 -12.37 -4.81 35.16
CA GLN A 483 -10.92 -4.77 35.38
C GLN A 483 -10.17 -3.97 34.30
N ALA A 484 -10.84 -3.60 33.21
CA ALA A 484 -10.28 -2.74 32.18
C ALA A 484 -10.08 -1.30 32.67
N ALA A 485 -9.19 -0.57 32.01
CA ALA A 485 -9.02 0.86 32.27
C ALA A 485 -10.23 1.62 31.73
N GLN A 486 -10.94 2.33 32.60
CA GLN A 486 -12.17 3.04 32.28
C GLN A 486 -12.09 4.52 32.66
N ILE A 487 -13.00 5.31 32.11
CA ILE A 487 -13.31 6.67 32.57
C ILE A 487 -14.79 6.77 32.95
N ALA A 488 -15.12 7.63 33.90
CA ALA A 488 -16.51 7.93 34.24
C ALA A 488 -17.13 8.89 33.20
N VAL A 489 -18.29 8.52 32.66
CA VAL A 489 -19.04 9.30 31.65
C VAL A 489 -20.54 9.08 31.86
N GLN A 490 -21.33 10.16 31.77
CA GLN A 490 -22.80 10.11 31.88
C GLN A 490 -23.31 9.22 33.04
N GLU A 491 -22.76 9.43 34.24
CA GLU A 491 -23.09 8.65 35.47
C GLU A 491 -22.70 7.16 35.45
N GLY A 492 -22.20 6.66 34.32
CA GLY A 492 -21.62 5.33 34.14
C GLY A 492 -20.10 5.37 33.92
N SER A 493 -19.59 4.36 33.23
CA SER A 493 -18.20 4.28 32.77
C SER A 493 -18.08 3.77 31.34
N ALA A 494 -16.97 4.09 30.69
CA ALA A 494 -16.61 3.56 29.38
C ALA A 494 -15.16 3.07 29.38
N ASP A 495 -14.89 1.98 28.67
CA ASP A 495 -13.54 1.47 28.47
C ASP A 495 -12.70 2.49 27.68
N ILE A 496 -11.48 2.78 28.13
CA ILE A 496 -10.55 3.63 27.38
C ILE A 496 -10.09 2.94 26.09
N GLY A 497 -10.20 1.62 26.04
CA GLY A 497 -9.91 0.82 24.85
C GLY A 497 -8.52 1.09 24.29
N SER A 498 -8.47 1.56 23.04
CA SER A 498 -7.22 1.83 22.31
C SER A 498 -6.70 3.27 22.45
N ALA A 499 -7.30 4.12 23.27
CA ALA A 499 -6.92 5.53 23.44
C ALA A 499 -5.64 5.73 24.30
N ILE A 500 -4.57 5.01 23.92
CA ILE A 500 -3.23 5.13 24.49
C ILE A 500 -2.41 6.06 23.59
N HIS A 501 -1.81 7.11 24.16
CA HIS A 501 -0.95 8.03 23.41
C HIS A 501 0.43 7.41 23.14
N HIS A 502 1.06 6.93 24.20
CA HIS A 502 2.41 6.39 24.17
C HIS A 502 2.62 5.43 25.35
N ALA A 503 3.75 4.72 25.36
CA ALA A 503 4.20 3.98 26.52
C ALA A 503 5.58 4.49 26.96
N ARG A 504 5.72 4.83 28.24
CA ARG A 504 6.99 5.19 28.85
C ARG A 504 7.70 3.92 29.30
N VAL A 505 8.93 3.71 28.86
CA VAL A 505 9.72 2.52 29.17
C VAL A 505 10.70 2.85 30.30
N TYR A 506 10.78 1.94 31.28
CA TYR A 506 11.59 2.11 32.48
C TYR A 506 12.51 0.92 32.72
N ARG A 507 13.72 1.21 33.18
CA ARG A 507 14.58 0.24 33.87
C ARG A 507 14.35 0.39 35.37
N CYS A 508 13.75 -0.61 35.99
CA CYS A 508 13.40 -0.63 37.40
C CYS A 508 14.36 -1.54 38.19
N TRP A 509 14.49 -1.33 39.49
CA TRP A 509 15.22 -2.24 40.36
C TRP A 509 14.53 -2.48 41.70
N LYS A 510 14.85 -3.63 42.31
CA LYS A 510 14.62 -3.88 43.74
C LYS A 510 15.97 -4.10 44.42
N THR A 511 16.14 -3.49 45.58
CA THR A 511 17.33 -3.67 46.41
C THR A 511 17.03 -4.77 47.42
N ASN A 512 17.85 -5.83 47.44
CA ASN A 512 17.70 -6.87 48.46
C ASN A 512 18.28 -6.42 49.81
N ALA A 513 18.10 -7.23 50.85
CA ALA A 513 18.62 -6.94 52.20
C ALA A 513 20.15 -6.74 52.27
N LYS A 514 20.90 -7.18 51.25
CA LYS A 514 22.36 -7.03 51.14
C LYS A 514 22.78 -5.81 50.31
N GLY A 515 21.84 -4.93 49.93
CA GLY A 515 22.12 -3.74 49.11
C GLY A 515 22.28 -4.01 47.61
N VAL A 516 22.11 -5.25 47.15
CA VAL A 516 22.30 -5.62 45.74
C VAL A 516 21.04 -5.31 44.93
N ARG A 517 21.20 -4.59 43.82
CA ARG A 517 20.12 -4.23 42.90
C ARG A 517 19.83 -5.36 41.90
N LYS A 518 18.58 -5.81 41.84
CA LYS A 518 18.07 -6.69 40.77
C LYS A 518 17.22 -5.88 39.80
N TYR A 519 17.66 -5.79 38.55
CA TYR A 519 17.01 -5.00 37.52
C TYR A 519 15.90 -5.78 36.80
N PHE A 520 14.89 -5.05 36.33
CA PHE A 520 13.87 -5.52 35.40
C PHE A 520 13.37 -4.34 34.55
N TYR A 521 12.76 -4.62 33.41
CA TYR A 521 12.21 -3.61 32.52
C TYR A 521 10.69 -3.68 32.50
N GLY A 522 10.04 -2.53 32.40
CA GLY A 522 8.59 -2.43 32.32
C GLY A 522 8.15 -1.14 31.65
N MET A 523 6.84 -0.95 31.53
CA MET A 523 6.28 0.25 30.90
C MET A 523 5.08 0.80 31.66
N ILE A 524 4.82 2.08 31.48
CA ILE A 524 3.56 2.72 31.81
C ILE A 524 2.88 3.12 30.52
N ARG A 525 1.68 2.58 30.27
CA ARG A 525 0.82 2.99 29.16
C ARG A 525 0.17 4.30 29.53
N VAL A 526 0.42 5.34 28.74
CA VAL A 526 -0.08 6.69 29.02
C VAL A 526 -1.33 6.94 28.19
N PHE A 527 -2.47 6.99 28.88
CA PHE A 527 -3.77 7.21 28.26
C PHE A 527 -3.98 8.68 27.88
N GLN A 528 -4.69 8.93 26.79
CA GLN A 528 -4.92 10.30 26.28
C GLN A 528 -5.62 11.18 27.32
N THR A 529 -6.55 10.62 28.11
CA THR A 529 -7.29 11.34 29.15
C THR A 529 -6.39 11.97 30.21
N ASP A 530 -5.25 11.34 30.52
CA ASP A 530 -4.30 11.84 31.52
C ASP A 530 -3.41 12.97 30.96
N LEU A 531 -3.48 13.23 29.65
CA LEU A 531 -2.67 14.24 28.96
C LEU A 531 -3.45 15.48 28.54
N LEU A 532 -4.79 15.47 28.64
CA LEU A 532 -5.65 16.56 28.15
C LEU A 532 -5.28 17.92 28.74
N ARG A 533 -4.93 17.95 30.04
CA ARG A 533 -4.54 19.19 30.75
C ARG A 533 -3.13 19.65 30.42
N ALA A 534 -2.32 18.80 29.80
CA ALA A 534 -0.92 19.04 29.45
C ALA A 534 -0.72 19.10 27.93
N CYS A 535 -1.78 19.38 27.16
CA CYS A 535 -1.77 19.31 25.70
C CYS A 535 -0.76 20.26 25.00
N HIS A 536 -0.27 21.27 25.72
CA HIS A 536 0.73 22.22 25.26
C HIS A 536 2.13 21.99 25.85
N ASP A 537 2.27 20.99 26.73
CA ASP A 537 3.54 20.63 27.36
C ASP A 537 4.23 19.49 26.59
N ASP A 538 5.41 19.08 27.06
CA ASP A 538 6.03 17.83 26.61
C ASP A 538 5.25 16.61 27.16
N LEU A 539 4.37 16.09 26.30
CA LEU A 539 3.52 14.92 26.58
C LEU A 539 4.31 13.69 27.04
N PHE A 540 5.57 13.55 26.61
CA PHE A 540 6.39 12.37 26.90
C PHE A 540 7.06 12.42 28.26
N THR A 541 7.10 13.59 28.91
CA THR A 541 7.78 13.79 30.20
C THR A 541 6.88 14.39 31.28
N VAL A 542 5.67 14.88 30.93
CA VAL A 542 4.72 15.42 31.92
C VAL A 542 4.52 14.46 33.09
N PRO A 543 4.59 14.92 34.36
CA PRO A 543 4.40 14.05 35.52
C PRO A 543 3.03 13.37 35.51
N LEU A 544 3.02 12.06 35.76
CA LEU A 544 1.79 11.28 35.92
C LEU A 544 1.55 11.10 37.43
N PRO A 545 0.49 11.71 37.99
CA PRO A 545 0.24 11.60 39.42
C PRO A 545 -0.29 10.19 39.76
N PRO A 546 -0.11 9.70 41.00
CA PRO A 546 -0.52 8.33 41.40
C PRO A 546 -1.99 8.01 41.12
N GLN A 547 -2.87 9.01 41.24
CA GLN A 547 -4.31 8.86 41.00
C GLN A 547 -4.74 8.83 39.53
N SER A 548 -3.81 9.08 38.60
CA SER A 548 -4.08 8.98 37.15
C SER A 548 -4.45 7.56 36.74
N ILE A 549 -5.25 7.41 35.68
CA ILE A 549 -5.63 6.07 35.19
C ILE A 549 -4.40 5.31 34.71
N SER A 550 -3.45 6.01 34.08
CA SER A 550 -2.18 5.44 33.61
C SER A 550 -1.37 4.79 34.74
N MET A 551 -1.32 5.41 35.92
CA MET A 551 -0.61 4.86 37.09
C MET A 551 -1.42 3.76 37.78
N ARG A 552 -2.74 3.93 37.95
CA ARG A 552 -3.63 2.92 38.57
C ARG A 552 -3.73 1.62 37.79
N TYR A 553 -3.49 1.65 36.47
CA TYR A 553 -3.53 0.49 35.57
C TYR A 553 -2.16 0.15 34.96
N GLY A 554 -1.09 0.66 35.59
CA GLY A 554 0.29 0.26 35.31
C GLY A 554 0.62 -1.09 35.94
N GLU A 555 1.71 -1.73 35.48
CA GLU A 555 2.21 -2.93 36.14
C GLU A 555 2.57 -2.61 37.60
N PRO A 556 2.02 -3.32 38.61
CA PRO A 556 2.22 -2.98 40.03
C PRO A 556 3.69 -2.84 40.43
N ARG A 557 4.57 -3.70 39.89
CA ARG A 557 6.01 -3.65 40.17
C ARG A 557 6.67 -2.39 39.64
N VAL A 558 6.24 -1.90 38.48
CA VAL A 558 6.78 -0.68 37.84
C VAL A 558 6.27 0.55 38.58
N VAL A 559 4.97 0.58 38.92
CA VAL A 559 4.35 1.67 39.69
C VAL A 559 5.04 1.81 41.05
N GLN A 560 5.21 0.71 41.78
CA GLN A 560 5.93 0.70 43.06
C GLN A 560 7.37 1.23 42.91
N ALA A 561 8.08 0.80 41.87
CA ALA A 561 9.44 1.26 41.60
C ALA A 561 9.48 2.77 41.32
N LEU A 562 8.53 3.31 40.56
CA LEU A 562 8.43 4.75 40.30
C LEU A 562 8.17 5.56 41.57
N GLN A 563 7.21 5.13 42.38
CA GLN A 563 6.85 5.79 43.65
C GLN A 563 8.01 5.75 44.66
N SER A 564 8.80 4.67 44.65
CA SER A 564 9.96 4.51 45.53
C SER A 564 11.26 5.14 44.97
N GLY A 565 11.22 5.83 43.82
CA GLY A 565 12.42 6.39 43.17
C GLY A 565 13.41 5.33 42.64
N ASN A 566 12.96 4.08 42.49
CA ASN A 566 13.75 2.93 42.05
C ASN A 566 13.55 2.58 40.56
N ALA A 567 13.30 3.61 39.74
CA ALA A 567 13.08 3.47 38.30
C ALA A 567 13.80 4.56 37.52
N GLN A 568 14.47 4.17 36.44
CA GLN A 568 15.09 5.06 35.47
C GLN A 568 14.22 5.10 34.21
N TYR A 569 13.78 6.30 33.82
CA TYR A 569 13.10 6.51 32.55
C TYR A 569 14.11 6.38 31.40
N LEU A 570 13.82 5.50 30.43
CA LEU A 570 14.69 5.27 29.28
C LEU A 570 14.24 6.06 28.05
N GLY A 571 12.93 6.17 27.86
CA GLY A 571 12.33 6.81 26.70
C GLY A 571 10.90 6.37 26.45
N SER A 572 10.29 6.94 25.42
CA SER A 572 8.91 6.66 25.03
C SER A 572 8.80 5.89 23.72
N LEU A 573 7.84 4.97 23.69
CA LEU A 573 7.36 4.29 22.51
C LEU A 573 6.01 4.87 22.09
N VAL A 574 5.84 5.07 20.78
CA VAL A 574 4.53 5.35 20.16
C VAL A 574 4.20 4.24 19.16
N VAL A 575 2.91 4.10 18.85
CA VAL A 575 2.50 3.17 17.80
C VAL A 575 3.15 3.59 16.49
N GLY A 576 3.81 2.63 15.86
CA GLY A 576 4.53 2.75 14.62
C GLY A 576 6.02 2.97 14.74
N ASP A 577 6.56 2.92 15.96
CA ASP A 577 8.01 2.89 16.19
C ASP A 577 8.65 1.64 15.64
N GLU A 578 9.87 1.82 15.12
CA GLU A 578 10.71 0.72 14.71
C GLU A 578 11.56 0.25 15.90
N ILE A 579 11.61 -1.07 16.07
CA ILE A 579 12.42 -1.75 17.08
C ILE A 579 13.37 -2.69 16.34
N GLU A 580 14.67 -2.46 16.50
CA GLU A 580 15.70 -3.44 16.18
C GLU A 580 15.87 -4.39 17.37
N MET A 581 15.85 -5.70 17.09
CA MET A 581 16.03 -6.76 18.08
C MET A 581 17.03 -7.79 17.56
N ASP A 582 17.91 -8.23 18.45
CA ASP A 582 18.86 -9.30 18.19
C ASP A 582 18.51 -10.54 19.03
N PHE A 583 18.37 -11.67 18.35
CA PHE A 583 18.02 -12.98 18.92
C PHE A 583 19.18 -13.97 18.89
N SER A 584 20.35 -13.58 18.34
CA SER A 584 21.49 -14.48 18.11
C SER A 584 22.03 -15.15 19.37
N SER A 585 21.87 -14.53 20.53
CA SER A 585 22.38 -14.99 21.82
C SER A 585 21.33 -15.61 22.74
N LEU A 586 20.10 -15.84 22.24
CA LEU A 586 18.99 -16.31 23.05
C LEU A 586 18.45 -17.65 22.55
N ASP A 587 18.33 -18.61 23.45
CA ASP A 587 17.48 -19.78 23.24
C ASP A 587 16.00 -19.34 23.36
N VAL A 588 15.29 -19.41 22.24
CA VAL A 588 13.92 -18.93 22.11
C VAL A 588 13.00 -20.03 21.62
N ASP A 589 11.89 -20.22 22.33
CA ASP A 589 10.89 -21.25 22.08
C ASP A 589 9.53 -20.66 21.71
N GLY A 590 8.55 -21.55 21.54
CA GLY A 590 7.16 -21.19 21.23
C GLY A 590 7.00 -20.39 19.94
N GLN A 591 6.07 -19.43 19.96
CA GLN A 591 5.65 -18.68 18.76
C GLN A 591 6.82 -17.98 18.05
N ILE A 592 7.74 -17.38 18.82
CA ILE A 592 8.89 -16.65 18.26
C ILE A 592 9.98 -17.62 17.80
N GLY A 593 10.20 -18.73 18.51
CA GLY A 593 11.11 -19.80 18.07
C GLY A 593 10.69 -20.38 16.71
N GLU A 594 9.41 -20.73 16.54
CA GLU A 594 8.86 -21.20 15.26
C GLU A 594 9.09 -20.19 14.13
N TYR A 595 8.90 -18.90 14.42
CA TYR A 595 9.07 -17.83 13.44
C TYR A 595 10.52 -17.70 12.97
N LEU A 596 11.47 -17.71 13.91
CA LEU A 596 12.89 -17.61 13.61
C LEU A 596 13.37 -18.85 12.84
N GLN A 597 12.98 -20.05 13.29
CA GLN A 597 13.33 -21.31 12.64
C GLN A 597 12.76 -21.40 11.22
N PHE A 598 11.55 -20.90 10.98
CA PHE A 598 10.97 -20.90 9.65
C PHE A 598 11.76 -20.00 8.70
N PHE A 599 12.00 -18.74 9.08
CA PHE A 599 12.69 -17.80 8.19
C PHE A 599 14.19 -18.11 8.03
N SER A 600 14.83 -18.83 8.96
CA SER A 600 16.26 -19.18 8.88
C SER A 600 16.59 -20.11 7.72
N GLN A 601 15.57 -20.76 7.17
CA GLN A 601 15.71 -21.69 6.04
C GLN A 601 15.78 -20.95 4.69
N PHE A 602 15.54 -19.63 4.67
CA PHE A 602 15.45 -18.87 3.44
C PHE A 602 16.46 -17.71 3.38
N SER A 603 16.80 -17.29 2.16
CA SER A 603 17.66 -16.12 1.93
C SER A 603 17.04 -14.85 2.53
N GLY A 604 17.90 -14.01 3.12
CA GLY A 604 17.49 -12.81 3.84
C GLY A 604 16.68 -13.08 5.12
N GLY A 605 16.61 -14.33 5.60
CA GLY A 605 15.86 -14.72 6.80
C GLY A 605 16.23 -13.91 8.04
N ASN A 606 17.52 -13.63 8.22
CA ASN A 606 18.03 -12.77 9.31
C ASN A 606 17.41 -11.36 9.31
N LEU A 607 17.12 -10.80 8.14
CA LEU A 607 16.46 -9.49 8.02
C LEU A 607 14.96 -9.55 8.35
N ALA A 608 14.34 -10.74 8.25
CA ALA A 608 12.93 -10.93 8.56
C ALA A 608 12.60 -10.71 10.04
N TRP A 609 13.58 -10.91 10.94
CA TRP A 609 13.38 -10.80 12.39
C TRP A 609 14.24 -9.74 13.07
N LYS A 610 15.05 -8.98 12.33
CA LYS A 610 15.82 -7.86 12.90
C LYS A 610 14.94 -6.65 13.19
N HIS A 611 14.07 -6.28 12.24
CA HIS A 611 13.27 -5.07 12.29
C HIS A 611 11.81 -5.34 12.60
N TRP A 612 11.32 -4.74 13.67
CA TRP A 612 9.95 -4.83 14.15
C TRP A 612 9.27 -3.47 14.17
N VAL A 613 7.94 -3.47 14.18
CA VAL A 613 7.13 -2.27 14.37
C VAL A 613 6.22 -2.42 15.58
N VAL A 614 6.18 -1.40 16.43
CA VAL A 614 5.19 -1.29 17.51
C VAL A 614 3.81 -1.10 16.89
N ASP A 615 2.95 -2.08 17.07
CA ASP A 615 1.57 -2.04 16.57
C ASP A 615 0.56 -1.76 17.69
N GLY A 616 1.00 -1.79 18.95
CA GLY A 616 0.18 -1.43 20.10
C GLY A 616 0.82 -1.83 21.43
N PHE A 617 0.13 -1.48 22.51
CA PHE A 617 0.50 -1.84 23.89
C PHE A 617 -0.58 -2.77 24.44
N PHE A 618 -0.40 -4.08 24.22
CA PHE A 618 -1.45 -5.09 24.37
C PHE A 618 -2.06 -5.10 25.77
N ASN A 619 -1.22 -5.11 26.80
CA ASN A 619 -1.62 -4.93 28.19
C ASN A 619 -0.52 -4.22 28.97
N GLN A 620 -0.60 -4.17 30.30
CA GLN A 620 0.36 -3.43 31.13
C GLN A 620 1.80 -3.97 31.08
N THR A 621 2.01 -5.23 30.66
CA THR A 621 3.34 -5.84 30.60
C THR A 621 3.78 -6.20 29.18
N GLN A 622 2.85 -6.35 28.22
CA GLN A 622 3.12 -6.86 26.88
C GLN A 622 2.98 -5.78 25.79
N LEU A 623 3.97 -5.74 24.90
CA LEU A 623 3.88 -5.02 23.63
C LEU A 623 3.10 -5.84 22.61
N ARG A 624 2.57 -5.20 21.56
CA ARG A 624 2.17 -5.86 20.31
C ARG A 624 3.09 -5.39 19.21
N ILE A 625 3.90 -6.29 18.66
CA ILE A 625 4.86 -5.96 17.60
C ILE A 625 4.71 -6.88 16.39
N ARG A 626 5.08 -6.38 15.22
CA ARG A 626 5.03 -7.11 13.95
C ARG A 626 6.32 -6.94 13.16
N PRO A 627 6.71 -7.88 12.28
CA PRO A 627 7.86 -7.70 11.42
C PRO A 627 7.66 -6.51 10.49
N ARG A 628 8.68 -5.65 10.44
CA ARG A 628 8.68 -4.39 9.67
C ARG A 628 8.68 -4.65 8.17
N TYR A 629 9.47 -5.63 7.73
CA TYR A 629 9.67 -5.92 6.31
C TYR A 629 8.62 -6.85 5.72
N LEU A 630 7.91 -7.63 6.53
CA LEU A 630 6.95 -8.60 6.01
C LEU A 630 5.52 -8.05 5.94
N ALA A 631 4.83 -8.31 4.83
CA ALA A 631 3.42 -8.04 4.64
C ALA A 631 2.60 -9.33 4.61
N ALA A 632 1.51 -9.35 5.37
CA ALA A 632 0.58 -10.48 5.45
C ALA A 632 0.01 -10.91 4.09
N GLU A 633 -0.21 -9.97 3.17
CA GLU A 633 -0.77 -10.24 1.84
C GLU A 633 0.09 -11.21 1.02
N GLY A 634 1.42 -11.14 1.16
CA GLY A 634 2.34 -11.94 0.36
C GLY A 634 2.64 -13.31 0.92
N LEU A 635 2.29 -13.60 2.18
CA LEU A 635 2.75 -14.80 2.88
C LEU A 635 2.28 -16.10 2.21
N ALA A 636 0.98 -16.22 1.94
CA ALA A 636 0.41 -17.42 1.33
C ALA A 636 0.93 -17.68 -0.08
N LYS A 637 1.20 -16.62 -0.86
CA LYS A 637 1.76 -16.74 -2.22
C LYS A 637 3.25 -17.06 -2.20
N ALA A 638 3.99 -16.48 -1.24
CA ALA A 638 5.42 -16.71 -1.10
C ALA A 638 5.73 -18.16 -0.77
N PHE A 639 4.90 -18.78 0.07
CA PHE A 639 5.15 -20.12 0.60
C PHE A 639 4.00 -21.07 0.24
N SER A 640 3.57 -21.04 -1.03
CA SER A 640 2.46 -21.90 -1.50
C SER A 640 2.80 -23.38 -1.44
N ASP A 641 4.09 -23.70 -1.50
CA ASP A 641 4.62 -25.05 -1.55
C ASP A 641 5.15 -25.51 -0.17
N ASP A 642 5.11 -24.64 0.84
CA ASP A 642 5.61 -24.90 2.19
C ASP A 642 4.48 -24.94 3.23
N VAL A 643 4.70 -25.67 4.32
CA VAL A 643 3.80 -25.65 5.48
C VAL A 643 4.19 -24.49 6.40
N VAL A 644 3.43 -23.39 6.35
CA VAL A 644 3.66 -22.22 7.20
C VAL A 644 3.21 -22.47 8.65
N PRO A 645 4.11 -22.49 9.65
CA PRO A 645 3.77 -22.76 11.05
C PRO A 645 2.76 -21.77 11.63
N ASP A 646 1.96 -22.20 12.61
CA ASP A 646 0.96 -21.33 13.24
C ASP A 646 1.60 -20.14 13.98
N GLY A 647 2.82 -20.30 14.52
CA GLY A 647 3.59 -19.20 15.08
C GLY A 647 3.84 -18.08 14.06
N VAL A 648 4.27 -18.44 12.84
CA VAL A 648 4.47 -17.50 11.73
C VAL A 648 3.16 -16.83 11.33
N GLN A 649 2.08 -17.60 11.19
CA GLN A 649 0.77 -17.04 10.86
C GLN A 649 0.30 -16.06 11.95
N LYS A 650 0.44 -16.42 13.23
CA LYS A 650 0.04 -15.54 14.34
C LYS A 650 0.83 -14.23 14.36
N ILE A 651 2.14 -14.27 14.08
CA ILE A 651 3.00 -13.08 14.06
C ILE A 651 2.72 -12.19 12.83
N VAL A 652 2.60 -12.79 11.65
CA VAL A 652 2.55 -12.02 10.39
C VAL A 652 1.11 -11.61 10.03
N THR A 653 0.12 -12.50 10.21
CA THR A 653 -1.23 -12.30 9.66
C THR A 653 -2.32 -12.06 10.70
N LYS A 654 -2.14 -12.51 11.95
CA LYS A 654 -3.12 -12.37 13.04
C LYS A 654 -2.73 -11.24 14.03
N GLN A 655 -2.62 -11.57 15.31
CA GLN A 655 -2.47 -10.61 16.41
C GLN A 655 -1.07 -9.99 16.54
N GLY A 656 -0.06 -10.52 15.85
CA GLY A 656 1.33 -10.11 16.05
C GLY A 656 2.04 -10.94 17.13
N TRP A 657 3.28 -10.58 17.42
CA TRP A 657 4.02 -11.11 18.56
C TRP A 657 3.74 -10.24 19.79
N LEU A 658 3.49 -10.90 20.94
CA LEU A 658 3.08 -10.26 22.18
C LEU A 658 4.12 -10.40 23.31
N PRO A 659 5.38 -9.93 23.13
CA PRO A 659 6.41 -10.13 24.15
C PRO A 659 6.14 -9.28 25.39
N PRO A 660 6.33 -9.83 26.61
CA PRO A 660 6.50 -9.02 27.80
C PRO A 660 7.69 -8.06 27.62
N VAL A 661 7.58 -6.81 28.07
CA VAL A 661 8.64 -5.80 28.01
C VAL A 661 9.92 -6.32 28.65
N ASN A 662 9.82 -6.94 29.82
CA ASN A 662 10.99 -7.54 30.47
C ASN A 662 11.64 -8.66 29.64
N THR A 663 10.86 -9.46 28.90
CA THR A 663 11.39 -10.49 28.01
C THR A 663 12.04 -9.88 26.77
N ALA A 664 11.41 -8.87 26.15
CA ALA A 664 12.00 -8.14 25.03
C ALA A 664 13.36 -7.54 25.40
N SER A 665 13.53 -7.03 26.63
CA SER A 665 14.79 -6.44 27.13
C SER A 665 16.00 -7.40 27.18
N LYS A 666 15.75 -8.70 27.04
CA LYS A 666 16.81 -9.70 26.91
C LYS A 666 17.49 -9.65 25.54
N THR A 667 16.80 -9.14 24.53
CA THR A 667 17.39 -8.79 23.23
C THR A 667 18.09 -7.44 23.30
N ALA A 668 19.03 -7.17 22.39
CA ALA A 668 19.66 -5.86 22.25
C ALA A 668 18.69 -4.83 21.65
N VAL A 669 17.69 -4.41 22.44
CA VAL A 669 16.60 -3.55 21.96
C VAL A 669 17.10 -2.14 21.64
N ARG A 670 16.95 -1.75 20.38
CA ARG A 670 17.19 -0.39 19.90
C ARG A 670 15.95 0.16 19.21
N ILE A 671 15.53 1.35 19.63
CA ILE A 671 14.44 2.08 19.02
C ILE A 671 15.02 2.98 17.92
N VAL A 672 14.57 2.76 16.69
CA VAL A 672 15.10 3.47 15.52
C VAL A 672 14.12 4.56 15.08
N ARG A 673 14.63 5.78 14.98
CA ARG A 673 13.90 6.93 14.42
C ARG A 673 14.61 7.34 13.14
N ARG A 674 13.88 7.47 12.04
CA ARG A 674 14.49 7.76 10.73
C ARG A 674 14.19 9.17 10.25
N ASN A 675 15.07 9.72 9.42
CA ASN A 675 14.81 10.94 8.66
C ASN A 675 13.99 10.65 7.39
N ALA A 676 13.80 11.65 6.53
CA ALA A 676 13.01 11.51 5.30
C ALA A 676 13.60 10.51 4.28
N PHE A 677 14.91 10.23 4.35
CA PHE A 677 15.60 9.26 3.51
C PHE A 677 15.61 7.84 4.09
N GLY A 678 15.06 7.66 5.30
CA GLY A 678 15.15 6.39 6.00
C GLY A 678 16.46 6.20 6.77
N GLU A 679 17.30 7.22 6.92
CA GLU A 679 18.55 7.12 7.69
C GLU A 679 18.26 7.25 9.20
N PRO A 680 18.87 6.44 10.08
CA PRO A 680 18.71 6.59 11.53
C PRO A 680 19.15 7.96 12.03
N ARG A 681 18.26 8.65 12.74
CA ARG A 681 18.52 9.91 13.43
C ARG A 681 19.04 9.61 14.83
N LEU A 682 20.31 9.93 15.07
CA LEU A 682 20.94 9.76 16.39
C LEU A 682 20.83 11.03 17.25
N SER A 683 20.81 12.20 16.62
CA SER A 683 20.68 13.50 17.27
C SER A 683 19.81 14.45 16.43
N SER A 684 19.33 15.54 17.04
CA SER A 684 18.55 16.56 16.35
C SER A 684 18.78 17.93 16.94
N ALA A 685 19.13 18.91 16.10
CA ALA A 685 19.18 20.33 16.47
C ALA A 685 17.79 20.96 16.60
N HIS A 686 16.74 20.31 16.08
CA HIS A 686 15.37 20.82 16.05
C HIS A 686 14.43 20.02 16.96
N HIS A 687 14.99 19.35 17.98
CA HIS A 687 14.25 18.52 18.94
C HIS A 687 13.36 17.44 18.29
N MET A 688 13.73 16.96 17.11
CA MET A 688 13.03 15.86 16.46
C MET A 688 13.33 14.54 17.19
N PRO A 689 12.40 13.58 17.19
CA PRO A 689 12.62 12.27 17.81
C PRO A 689 13.87 11.57 17.28
N CYS A 690 14.70 11.10 18.21
CA CYS A 690 15.97 10.41 17.95
C CYS A 690 15.92 8.95 18.39
N SER A 691 16.81 8.16 17.80
CA SER A 691 17.02 6.75 18.13
C SER A 691 17.63 6.61 19.53
N TRP A 692 17.27 5.56 20.25
CA TRP A 692 17.75 5.28 21.60
C TRP A 692 17.75 3.77 21.87
N GLN A 693 18.39 3.31 22.95
CA GLN A 693 18.55 1.89 23.27
C GLN A 693 18.25 1.60 24.73
N TRP A 694 17.82 0.37 25.04
CA TRP A 694 17.40 0.01 26.40
C TRP A 694 18.56 -0.27 27.34
N ARG A 695 19.68 -0.80 26.82
CA ARG A 695 20.91 -1.02 27.57
C ARG A 695 21.94 0.04 27.19
N HIS A 696 22.41 0.78 28.17
CA HIS A 696 23.69 1.49 28.09
C HIS A 696 24.75 0.52 28.61
N GLU A 697 25.24 -0.36 27.74
CA GLU A 697 26.56 -0.96 27.93
C GLU A 697 27.54 -0.16 27.06
#